data_AF-A0A3L7PAD5-F1
#
_entry.id   AF-A0A3L7PAD5-F1
#
_cell.length_a   1.000
_cell.length_b   1.000
_cell.length_c   1.000
_cell.angle_alpha   90.00
_cell.angle_beta   90.00
_cell.angle_gamma   90.00
#
_symmetry.space_group_name_H-M   'P 1'
#
loop_
_entity.id
_entity.type
_entity.pdbx_description
1 polymer ?
#
loop_
_entity_poly.entity_id
_entity_poly.type
_entity_poly.pdbx_seq_one_letter_code
_entity_poly.pdbx_strand_id
1 'polypeptide(L)'
;MLHASIVDAMRRTRAACRWLVIVAVGVAVGPPPAAAQSGSFDWTTATSLVTGVDRGFVQITGTAPLVVNCLRIDTVAPGISFLTTPRANPWVAGVAETVRQTTSAFVSTSQTTSMKVVAAVNGDLFNTALSPTTTLEAFNVSNGTLVSPGAAPGGIGHATFSLTRSNAGAVIATDDTSTVGDTWNAVTGIYQCLLNGAPRLSGTDPQPRTGLGVSNDTRYVYMMTVDGRSSSSIGATNRQVGEWLAYFGAWNGVYVDGGGSTTMAWWNPSAPGANKAQVLNTPSDGSERAVGNNIGVSLATPTYAAGEYYWAGNGVRGGAGTWDASGTNWRSGAIYGPAVAYASGSSSVGTTAVFTGVGGQVTPAAGTTAAKITFQNSGFQLGTALAVSDVTLVGTPEIRLDVGVSATIRSRLTGTNLTIRGSGTTVDNQLKLWPLSGSNALSGTVHLVDRVRVELGFVSSLGMAAVTVQEGSAIDLRGYGVSYGNDLALAGAGVTGSAWALRFASGDTWAGGIRLTGSTAIRLGDSGAVAASITSAMTGTGGVTYSGVAASSLVLAGRNTYAGTTTVDMGSGVVRVGVASEGAVGGVTAGAFGTGPLTLASGRVAGSDAATTRTILNPISVTGNVSLGEAFASAPLVFAAAATISGSRTIAIDSMVTWAGTVGESAAGSFLAKTGTGTLALRGTSSYTGGGSVAAGTLVFGITAARPATGRTAVAAGATLALGVGGTGSWVASNVDQLFFTGTGAGTLARVDMDPKANVGIDTTAGSFVYGSSPGSQRGLVKLGDNTLWLTGTCTYAGGTRIEGGMLALGDGGASGSILGNVATSGTLAINRSDAFVFSGTVSGSGQLLKAGSGTATLTAANTFTGPTRVAAGRLQIGHATALSTGTVQVAAGATLGVADFLSATVGALDLASGGLVDVTTGQVTITSGMTPAVLVARLVEGRGNGGWNGTSGITSSSAAADLAAGTMRAVGWLDNGDGSFLVAFAAPGDTNLDEKVDILDAANFVGSGKYDSGMPADWLAGDFTYDGLVDILDAAEMLATGLYDTGPYNPPSSGIGGVAAVPEPAVWPVAAAAIGAGIVVSRRRRRPALRTSLSP
;
A
#
# COMPACT_ATOMS: atom_id res chain seq x y z
N MET A 1 37.87 -33.70 5.98
CA MET A 1 36.41 -33.53 6.16
C MET A 1 36.19 -32.19 6.86
N LEU A 2 35.37 -31.26 6.40
CA LEU A 2 34.69 -31.08 5.11
C LEU A 2 34.65 -29.56 4.83
N HIS A 3 34.95 -29.11 3.61
CA HIS A 3 35.05 -27.68 3.21
C HIS A 3 33.71 -26.93 3.43
N ALA A 4 33.67 -25.71 4.00
CA ALA A 4 34.17 -24.41 3.51
C ALA A 4 33.47 -23.96 2.20
N SER A 5 32.53 -23.00 2.24
CA SER A 5 32.68 -21.52 2.22
C SER A 5 33.05 -20.96 0.84
N ILE A 6 32.58 -19.82 0.31
CA ILE A 6 31.65 -18.74 0.64
C ILE A 6 31.66 -17.83 -0.62
N VAL A 7 30.51 -17.22 -0.94
CA VAL A 7 30.25 -15.90 -1.58
C VAL A 7 31.28 -15.21 -2.52
N ASP A 8 30.76 -14.75 -3.66
CA ASP A 8 31.23 -13.71 -4.61
C ASP A 8 32.72 -13.62 -5.01
N ALA A 9 32.98 -14.07 -6.24
CA ALA A 9 33.84 -13.31 -7.16
C ALA A 9 33.30 -13.36 -8.61
N MET A 10 32.92 -12.18 -9.12
CA MET A 10 32.83 -11.78 -10.53
C MET A 10 31.64 -12.25 -11.41
N ARG A 11 30.82 -11.25 -11.76
CA ARG A 11 29.86 -11.24 -12.88
C ARG A 11 30.56 -11.11 -14.24
N ARG A 12 29.82 -11.44 -15.32
CA ARG A 12 30.12 -11.26 -16.78
C ARG A 12 31.02 -12.40 -17.33
N THR A 13 30.86 -12.96 -18.54
CA THR A 13 30.15 -12.52 -19.76
C THR A 13 29.60 -13.73 -20.59
N ARG A 14 28.97 -13.50 -21.76
CA ARG A 14 28.18 -14.48 -22.54
C ARG A 14 28.96 -15.32 -23.57
N ALA A 15 28.34 -16.46 -23.93
CA ALA A 15 28.26 -17.13 -25.25
C ALA A 15 29.45 -17.97 -25.79
N ALA A 16 29.17 -19.23 -26.19
CA ALA A 16 29.12 -19.70 -27.60
C ALA A 16 29.32 -21.23 -27.78
N CYS A 17 28.39 -21.86 -28.50
CA CYS A 17 28.54 -22.96 -29.48
C CYS A 17 29.64 -24.07 -29.38
N ARG A 18 29.12 -25.31 -29.30
CA ARG A 18 29.33 -26.48 -30.21
C ARG A 18 30.39 -27.58 -29.92
N TRP A 19 29.88 -28.83 -29.84
CA TRP A 19 30.39 -30.12 -30.44
C TRP A 19 31.68 -30.73 -29.80
N LEU A 20 31.99 -32.05 -29.79
CA LEU A 20 31.35 -33.36 -30.10
C LEU A 20 32.37 -34.50 -29.72
N VAL A 21 31.94 -35.79 -29.58
CA VAL A 21 32.74 -37.02 -29.91
C VAL A 21 33.83 -37.50 -28.87
N ILE A 22 34.13 -38.80 -28.58
CA ILE A 22 33.60 -40.14 -29.00
C ILE A 22 34.14 -41.36 -28.17
N VAL A 23 33.36 -42.47 -28.10
CA VAL A 23 33.74 -43.94 -27.99
C VAL A 23 34.61 -44.44 -26.79
N ALA A 24 34.42 -45.63 -26.17
CA ALA A 24 34.11 -47.01 -26.62
C ALA A 24 33.48 -47.87 -25.47
N VAL A 25 33.14 -49.19 -25.51
CA VAL A 25 32.77 -50.23 -26.51
C VAL A 25 32.35 -51.53 -25.74
N GLY A 26 31.54 -52.44 -26.33
CA GLY A 26 31.38 -53.86 -25.92
C GLY A 26 29.98 -54.28 -25.40
N VAL A 27 28.92 -54.52 -26.21
CA VAL A 27 28.65 -55.66 -27.16
C VAL A 27 28.34 -56.97 -26.40
N ALA A 28 27.21 -57.71 -26.55
CA ALA A 28 25.98 -57.68 -27.39
C ALA A 28 24.80 -58.42 -26.67
N VAL A 29 23.59 -58.76 -27.18
CA VAL A 29 22.90 -58.69 -28.51
C VAL A 29 21.38 -58.48 -28.33
N GLY A 30 20.72 -57.70 -29.21
CA GLY A 30 19.37 -57.96 -29.78
C GLY A 30 18.14 -57.34 -29.10
N PRO A 31 17.19 -56.68 -29.82
CA PRO A 31 17.04 -56.52 -31.28
C PRO A 31 17.59 -55.18 -31.84
N PRO A 32 17.66 -54.99 -33.17
CA PRO A 32 18.08 -53.73 -33.82
C PRO A 32 16.87 -52.84 -34.21
N PRO A 33 17.09 -51.58 -34.63
CA PRO A 33 17.64 -50.48 -33.86
C PRO A 33 16.59 -49.37 -33.62
N ALA A 34 16.84 -48.46 -32.67
CA ALA A 34 16.06 -47.23 -32.55
C ALA A 34 16.48 -46.21 -33.62
N ALA A 35 15.52 -45.57 -34.31
CA ALA A 35 15.79 -44.45 -35.21
C ALA A 35 14.61 -43.44 -35.25
N ALA A 36 14.96 -42.15 -35.18
CA ALA A 36 14.14 -40.95 -35.41
C ALA A 36 12.95 -40.63 -34.47
N GLN A 37 13.22 -39.69 -33.56
CA GLN A 37 12.22 -38.67 -33.16
C GLN A 37 11.92 -37.73 -34.36
N SER A 38 10.75 -37.09 -34.34
CA SER A 38 10.29 -36.03 -35.26
C SER A 38 10.32 -36.33 -36.77
N GLY A 39 9.13 -36.51 -37.38
CA GLY A 39 8.87 -36.24 -38.81
C GLY A 39 9.87 -36.87 -39.80
N SER A 40 10.09 -38.18 -39.71
CA SER A 40 11.10 -38.91 -40.49
C SER A 40 10.72 -39.20 -41.95
N PHE A 41 9.54 -38.80 -42.41
CA PHE A 41 9.25 -38.72 -43.84
C PHE A 41 9.95 -37.51 -44.48
N ASP A 42 10.84 -37.77 -45.45
CA ASP A 42 11.48 -36.70 -46.23
C ASP A 42 10.50 -36.09 -47.24
N TRP A 43 9.83 -35.03 -46.81
CA TRP A 43 8.89 -34.26 -47.62
C TRP A 43 9.51 -33.60 -48.86
N THR A 44 10.84 -33.58 -49.05
CA THR A 44 11.43 -33.15 -50.33
C THR A 44 11.23 -34.17 -51.46
N THR A 45 10.92 -35.42 -51.10
CA THR A 45 10.56 -36.50 -52.03
C THR A 45 9.06 -36.57 -52.35
N ALA A 46 8.25 -35.71 -51.72
CA ALA A 46 6.80 -35.70 -51.89
C ALA A 46 6.37 -35.14 -53.26
N THR A 47 5.26 -35.66 -53.79
CA THR A 47 4.63 -35.10 -55.00
C THR A 47 3.75 -33.92 -54.61
N SER A 48 4.14 -32.69 -54.96
CA SER A 48 3.28 -31.52 -54.75
C SER A 48 2.05 -31.60 -55.68
N LEU A 49 0.85 -31.60 -55.11
CA LEU A 49 -0.42 -31.72 -55.85
C LEU A 49 -0.91 -30.35 -56.33
N VAL A 50 -0.80 -29.36 -55.45
CA VAL A 50 -0.93 -27.92 -55.70
C VAL A 50 -0.04 -27.17 -54.69
N THR A 51 0.24 -25.89 -54.91
CA THR A 51 0.99 -25.08 -53.95
C THR A 51 0.38 -25.16 -52.54
N GLY A 52 1.17 -25.62 -51.56
CA GLY A 52 0.74 -25.79 -50.17
C GLY A 52 0.07 -27.14 -49.85
N VAL A 53 -0.04 -28.07 -50.81
CA VAL A 53 -0.58 -29.43 -50.61
C VAL A 53 0.35 -30.47 -51.23
N ASP A 54 1.14 -31.15 -50.39
CA ASP A 54 2.10 -32.17 -50.82
C ASP A 54 1.61 -33.58 -50.46
N ARG A 55 1.78 -34.56 -51.36
CA ARG A 55 1.48 -35.98 -51.14
C ARG A 55 2.75 -36.77 -50.85
N GLY A 56 2.88 -37.24 -49.62
CA GLY A 56 3.76 -38.35 -49.26
C GLY A 56 3.11 -39.69 -49.60
N PHE A 57 3.92 -40.62 -50.11
CA PHE A 57 3.51 -41.98 -50.43
C PHE A 57 4.56 -42.95 -49.90
N VAL A 58 4.13 -43.99 -49.19
CA VAL A 58 4.99 -45.04 -48.65
C VAL A 58 4.39 -46.39 -48.98
N GLN A 59 5.19 -47.27 -49.58
CA GLN A 59 4.84 -48.66 -49.86
C GLN A 59 5.89 -49.59 -49.27
N ILE A 60 5.44 -50.51 -48.41
CA ILE A 60 6.24 -51.58 -47.83
C ILE A 60 5.85 -52.88 -48.52
N THR A 61 6.83 -53.61 -49.04
CA THR A 61 6.67 -54.95 -49.64
C THR A 61 7.31 -56.00 -48.74
N GLY A 62 6.65 -57.15 -48.52
CA GLY A 62 7.21 -58.24 -47.72
C GLY A 62 6.14 -59.06 -47.01
N THR A 63 6.46 -59.58 -45.83
CA THR A 63 5.57 -60.41 -44.99
C THR A 63 4.45 -59.63 -44.29
N ALA A 64 4.58 -58.31 -44.18
CA ALA A 64 3.55 -57.39 -43.72
C ALA A 64 3.45 -56.20 -44.70
N PRO A 65 2.90 -56.41 -45.90
CA PRO A 65 2.85 -55.38 -46.93
C PRO A 65 1.91 -54.24 -46.50
N LEU A 66 2.26 -53.00 -46.84
CA LEU A 66 1.51 -51.82 -46.43
C LEU A 66 1.59 -50.71 -47.48
N VAL A 67 0.48 -50.04 -47.76
CA VAL A 67 0.40 -48.85 -48.61
C VAL A 67 -0.20 -47.70 -47.80
N VAL A 68 0.54 -46.59 -47.71
CA VAL A 68 0.15 -45.39 -46.95
C VAL A 68 0.28 -44.15 -47.83
N ASN A 69 -0.79 -43.36 -47.88
CA ASN A 69 -0.82 -42.03 -48.46
C ASN A 69 -0.97 -40.99 -47.34
N CYS A 70 -0.24 -39.88 -47.42
CA CYS A 70 -0.44 -38.74 -46.53
C CYS A 70 -0.34 -37.43 -47.31
N LEU A 71 -1.35 -36.56 -47.16
CA LEU A 71 -1.28 -35.17 -47.59
C LEU A 71 -0.76 -34.32 -46.43
N ARG A 72 0.25 -33.49 -46.68
CA ARG A 72 0.64 -32.37 -45.81
C ARG A 72 0.12 -31.08 -46.43
N ILE A 73 -0.70 -30.35 -45.67
CA ILE A 73 -1.28 -29.07 -46.06
C ILE A 73 -0.67 -27.97 -45.21
N ASP A 74 -0.02 -26.99 -45.85
CA ASP A 74 0.53 -25.79 -45.20
C ASP A 74 -0.60 -24.78 -44.96
N THR A 75 -1.06 -24.65 -43.70
CA THR A 75 -2.27 -23.87 -43.34
C THR A 75 -2.13 -22.38 -43.58
N VAL A 76 -0.89 -21.88 -43.71
CA VAL A 76 -0.54 -20.49 -44.01
C VAL A 76 -0.22 -20.24 -45.49
N ALA A 77 -0.26 -21.26 -46.35
CA ALA A 77 -0.07 -21.05 -47.79
C ALA A 77 -1.26 -20.27 -48.41
N PRO A 78 -1.01 -19.30 -49.32
CA PRO A 78 -2.07 -18.47 -49.89
C PRO A 78 -3.21 -19.28 -50.52
N GLY A 79 -4.45 -18.94 -50.14
CA GLY A 79 -5.66 -19.55 -50.68
C GLY A 79 -6.05 -20.89 -50.04
N ILE A 80 -5.24 -21.48 -49.16
CA ILE A 80 -5.63 -22.69 -48.43
C ILE A 80 -6.83 -22.41 -47.53
N SER A 81 -7.87 -23.23 -47.67
CA SER A 81 -9.02 -23.30 -46.77
C SER A 81 -9.54 -24.73 -46.75
N PHE A 82 -10.33 -25.08 -45.75
CA PHE A 82 -10.89 -26.43 -45.60
C PHE A 82 -12.42 -26.41 -45.76
N LEU A 83 -12.96 -27.53 -46.21
CA LEU A 83 -14.39 -27.78 -46.33
C LEU A 83 -14.68 -29.20 -45.86
N THR A 84 -15.55 -29.36 -44.86
CA THR A 84 -16.21 -30.64 -44.57
C THR A 84 -17.54 -30.73 -45.31
N THR A 85 -18.10 -31.93 -45.50
CA THR A 85 -19.39 -32.10 -46.20
C THR A 85 -20.48 -31.20 -45.60
N PRO A 86 -21.07 -30.27 -46.38
CA PRO A 86 -22.13 -29.39 -45.89
C PRO A 86 -23.40 -30.16 -45.50
N ARG A 87 -24.31 -29.45 -44.82
CA ARG A 87 -25.64 -29.95 -44.49
C ARG A 87 -26.38 -30.49 -45.72
N ALA A 88 -27.13 -31.57 -45.53
CA ALA A 88 -28.13 -32.03 -46.50
C ALA A 88 -29.21 -30.95 -46.76
N ASN A 89 -29.95 -31.07 -47.87
CA ASN A 89 -31.12 -30.25 -48.13
C ASN A 89 -32.34 -31.14 -48.49
N PRO A 90 -33.40 -31.19 -47.67
CA PRO A 90 -33.52 -30.55 -46.35
C PRO A 90 -32.56 -31.15 -45.31
N TRP A 91 -32.15 -30.34 -44.33
CA TRP A 91 -31.36 -30.78 -43.17
C TRP A 91 -32.27 -31.09 -41.98
N VAL A 92 -32.04 -32.22 -41.33
CA VAL A 92 -32.71 -32.60 -40.07
C VAL A 92 -31.68 -33.16 -39.11
N ALA A 93 -31.43 -32.45 -38.00
CA ALA A 93 -30.50 -32.90 -36.95
C ALA A 93 -30.83 -34.32 -36.46
N GLY A 94 -29.84 -35.18 -36.34
CA GLY A 94 -29.99 -36.56 -35.89
C GLY A 94 -30.83 -37.48 -36.80
N VAL A 95 -31.19 -37.05 -38.02
CA VAL A 95 -31.99 -37.86 -38.97
C VAL A 95 -31.48 -37.78 -40.42
N ALA A 96 -31.18 -36.58 -40.91
CA ALA A 96 -30.72 -36.32 -42.28
C ALA A 96 -29.74 -35.14 -42.28
N GLU A 97 -28.50 -35.41 -41.89
CA GLU A 97 -27.49 -34.39 -41.59
C GLU A 97 -26.62 -34.09 -42.81
N THR A 98 -26.21 -35.13 -43.54
CA THR A 98 -25.38 -35.06 -44.74
C THR A 98 -25.94 -35.94 -45.85
N VAL A 99 -25.61 -35.61 -47.11
CA VAL A 99 -25.86 -36.50 -48.25
C VAL A 99 -24.66 -37.43 -48.42
N ARG A 100 -24.92 -38.75 -48.43
CA ARG A 100 -23.88 -39.75 -48.66
C ARG A 100 -23.35 -39.64 -50.08
N GLN A 101 -22.05 -39.54 -50.20
CA GLN A 101 -21.34 -39.48 -51.47
C GLN A 101 -19.95 -40.08 -51.32
N THR A 102 -19.36 -40.49 -52.43
CA THR A 102 -17.96 -40.91 -52.45
C THR A 102 -17.04 -39.69 -52.23
N THR A 103 -15.80 -39.90 -51.75
CA THR A 103 -14.81 -38.83 -51.60
C THR A 103 -14.47 -38.20 -52.96
N SER A 104 -14.38 -39.01 -54.03
CA SER A 104 -14.25 -38.50 -55.41
C SER A 104 -15.46 -37.68 -55.87
N ALA A 105 -16.69 -38.07 -55.50
CA ALA A 105 -17.89 -37.29 -55.78
C ALA A 105 -17.87 -35.95 -55.03
N PHE A 106 -17.47 -35.94 -53.75
CA PHE A 106 -17.29 -34.70 -52.98
C PHE A 106 -16.26 -33.75 -53.62
N VAL A 107 -15.11 -34.28 -54.06
CA VAL A 107 -14.08 -33.49 -54.78
C VAL A 107 -14.63 -32.93 -56.09
N SER A 108 -15.34 -33.73 -56.89
CA SER A 108 -15.89 -33.32 -58.19
C SER A 108 -17.08 -32.35 -58.10
N THR A 109 -18.00 -32.55 -57.15
CA THR A 109 -19.17 -31.67 -56.94
C THR A 109 -18.75 -30.31 -56.40
N SER A 110 -17.71 -30.25 -55.57
CA SER A 110 -17.17 -28.98 -55.07
C SER A 110 -16.73 -28.01 -56.18
N GLN A 111 -16.38 -28.52 -57.37
CA GLN A 111 -15.91 -27.70 -58.50
C GLN A 111 -17.00 -26.76 -59.06
N THR A 112 -18.28 -27.05 -58.79
CA THR A 112 -19.42 -26.18 -59.16
C THR A 112 -19.77 -25.16 -58.08
N THR A 113 -19.09 -25.20 -56.93
CA THR A 113 -19.30 -24.30 -55.78
C THR A 113 -18.22 -23.20 -55.71
N SER A 114 -18.37 -22.26 -54.77
CA SER A 114 -17.33 -21.26 -54.47
C SER A 114 -16.07 -21.87 -53.83
N MET A 115 -16.16 -23.08 -53.28
CA MET A 115 -15.10 -23.75 -52.53
C MET A 115 -14.61 -24.98 -53.31
N LYS A 116 -13.59 -24.79 -54.15
CA LYS A 116 -13.04 -25.87 -55.00
C LYS A 116 -12.09 -26.74 -54.20
N VAL A 117 -12.57 -27.91 -53.77
CA VAL A 117 -11.76 -28.91 -53.05
C VAL A 117 -10.74 -29.48 -54.03
N VAL A 118 -9.47 -29.41 -53.68
CA VAL A 118 -8.38 -29.97 -54.49
C VAL A 118 -8.09 -31.42 -54.10
N ALA A 119 -8.13 -31.74 -52.81
CA ALA A 119 -7.98 -33.11 -52.32
C ALA A 119 -8.78 -33.32 -51.03
N ALA A 120 -9.22 -34.55 -50.79
CA ALA A 120 -10.05 -34.90 -49.62
C ALA A 120 -9.82 -36.34 -49.14
N VAL A 121 -10.24 -36.59 -47.91
CA VAL A 121 -10.40 -37.93 -47.32
C VAL A 121 -11.80 -38.08 -46.71
N ASN A 122 -12.24 -39.32 -46.45
CA ASN A 122 -13.45 -39.59 -45.69
C ASN A 122 -13.35 -39.06 -44.24
N GLY A 123 -14.48 -38.81 -43.58
CA GLY A 123 -14.55 -38.27 -42.22
C GLY A 123 -15.12 -39.23 -41.16
N ASP A 124 -16.06 -38.70 -40.38
CA ASP A 124 -16.76 -39.26 -39.23
C ASP A 124 -17.44 -40.62 -39.50
N LEU A 125 -17.68 -41.37 -38.41
CA LEU A 125 -18.60 -42.50 -38.42
C LEU A 125 -20.03 -42.05 -38.74
N PHE A 126 -20.81 -42.93 -39.39
CA PHE A 126 -22.14 -42.61 -39.88
C PHE A 126 -23.06 -43.83 -39.96
N ASN A 127 -24.37 -43.60 -39.89
CA ASN A 127 -25.37 -44.66 -40.00
C ASN A 127 -25.46 -45.24 -41.42
N THR A 128 -24.74 -46.34 -41.63
CA THR A 128 -24.65 -47.03 -42.93
C THR A 128 -25.99 -47.53 -43.51
N ALA A 129 -27.04 -47.67 -42.69
CA ALA A 129 -28.36 -48.11 -43.12
C ALA A 129 -29.20 -47.01 -43.80
N LEU A 130 -28.81 -45.74 -43.68
CA LEU A 130 -29.51 -44.60 -44.28
C LEU A 130 -28.92 -44.22 -45.65
N SER A 131 -29.77 -43.91 -46.62
CA SER A 131 -29.41 -43.44 -47.97
C SER A 131 -30.64 -42.79 -48.64
N PRO A 132 -30.51 -41.69 -49.41
CA PRO A 132 -29.27 -41.00 -49.80
C PRO A 132 -28.70 -40.07 -48.72
N THR A 133 -29.47 -39.68 -47.71
CA THR A 133 -28.97 -38.92 -46.55
C THR A 133 -28.56 -39.86 -45.42
N THR A 134 -27.76 -39.37 -44.47
CA THR A 134 -27.39 -40.10 -43.25
C THR A 134 -27.24 -39.17 -42.03
N THR A 135 -27.07 -39.79 -40.87
CA THR A 135 -26.65 -39.17 -39.62
C THR A 135 -25.17 -39.45 -39.38
N LEU A 136 -24.45 -38.48 -38.82
CA LEU A 136 -23.10 -38.68 -38.30
C LEU A 136 -23.20 -39.10 -36.82
N GLU A 137 -22.27 -39.92 -36.35
CA GLU A 137 -22.31 -40.45 -34.98
C GLU A 137 -21.71 -39.50 -33.93
N ALA A 138 -21.25 -38.31 -34.35
CA ALA A 138 -20.51 -37.37 -33.53
C ALA A 138 -20.56 -35.92 -34.05
N PHE A 139 -20.01 -34.98 -33.27
CA PHE A 139 -19.97 -33.55 -33.57
C PHE A 139 -19.30 -33.20 -34.90
N ASN A 140 -19.96 -32.40 -35.72
CA ASN A 140 -19.44 -31.98 -37.03
C ASN A 140 -19.79 -30.52 -37.37
N VAL A 141 -18.84 -29.79 -37.97
CA VAL A 141 -19.02 -28.39 -38.41
C VAL A 141 -18.45 -28.24 -39.82
N SER A 142 -19.19 -27.53 -40.70
CA SER A 142 -18.77 -27.15 -42.05
C SER A 142 -18.92 -25.65 -42.23
N ASN A 143 -17.81 -24.97 -42.54
CA ASN A 143 -17.76 -23.53 -42.82
C ASN A 143 -18.51 -22.66 -41.78
N GLY A 144 -18.25 -22.91 -40.49
CA GLY A 144 -18.86 -22.24 -39.35
C GLY A 144 -20.29 -22.70 -39.01
N THR A 145 -20.88 -23.60 -39.81
CA THR A 145 -22.23 -24.12 -39.61
C THR A 145 -22.19 -25.51 -38.97
N LEU A 146 -22.88 -25.70 -37.84
CA LEU A 146 -23.05 -27.00 -37.20
C LEU A 146 -23.76 -27.97 -38.16
N VAL A 147 -23.10 -29.05 -38.58
CA VAL A 147 -23.64 -30.07 -39.49
C VAL A 147 -24.29 -31.21 -38.69
N SER A 148 -23.60 -31.69 -37.66
CA SER A 148 -24.14 -32.67 -36.70
C SER A 148 -23.86 -32.19 -35.27
N PRO A 149 -24.88 -32.13 -34.39
CA PRO A 149 -24.70 -31.92 -32.95
C PRO A 149 -24.26 -33.21 -32.22
N GLY A 150 -23.97 -34.30 -32.94
CA GLY A 150 -23.94 -35.68 -32.44
C GLY A 150 -23.32 -35.88 -31.05
N ALA A 151 -24.15 -36.32 -30.11
CA ALA A 151 -23.72 -36.89 -28.84
C ALA A 151 -23.46 -38.40 -29.04
N ALA A 152 -22.29 -38.88 -28.59
CA ALA A 152 -21.85 -40.25 -28.82
C ALA A 152 -22.84 -41.29 -28.25
N PRO A 153 -23.35 -42.23 -29.06
CA PRO A 153 -24.10 -43.38 -28.54
C PRO A 153 -23.17 -44.28 -27.71
N GLY A 154 -23.36 -44.28 -26.38
CA GLY A 154 -22.74 -45.28 -25.49
C GLY A 154 -21.56 -44.83 -24.63
N GLY A 155 -21.26 -43.53 -24.52
CA GLY A 155 -20.29 -43.01 -23.52
C GLY A 155 -18.83 -43.36 -23.81
N ILE A 156 -18.46 -43.48 -25.08
CA ILE A 156 -17.08 -43.68 -25.53
C ILE A 156 -16.47 -42.30 -25.85
N GLY A 157 -15.33 -41.97 -25.23
CA GLY A 157 -14.72 -40.66 -25.39
C GLY A 157 -14.16 -40.42 -26.78
N HIS A 158 -14.84 -39.60 -27.58
CA HIS A 158 -14.47 -39.25 -28.94
C HIS A 158 -13.35 -38.20 -28.98
N ALA A 159 -12.75 -38.01 -30.16
CA ALA A 159 -11.80 -36.92 -30.39
C ALA A 159 -12.15 -36.15 -31.65
N THR A 160 -12.24 -34.84 -31.55
CA THR A 160 -12.58 -33.94 -32.65
C THR A 160 -11.32 -33.30 -33.23
N PHE A 161 -11.10 -33.48 -34.52
CA PHE A 161 -10.18 -32.65 -35.30
C PHE A 161 -10.93 -31.36 -35.67
N SER A 162 -10.45 -30.22 -35.16
CA SER A 162 -11.05 -28.90 -35.34
C SER A 162 -10.08 -27.94 -36.02
N LEU A 163 -10.63 -27.08 -36.89
CA LEU A 163 -9.93 -26.01 -37.59
C LEU A 163 -10.68 -24.70 -37.37
N THR A 164 -9.97 -23.64 -36.99
CA THR A 164 -10.53 -22.28 -36.93
C THR A 164 -10.70 -21.66 -38.33
N ARG A 165 -11.35 -20.49 -38.41
CA ARG A 165 -11.42 -19.69 -39.65
C ARG A 165 -10.04 -19.15 -40.10
N SER A 166 -9.01 -19.31 -39.27
CA SER A 166 -7.60 -19.07 -39.63
C SER A 166 -6.81 -20.33 -39.99
N ASN A 167 -7.48 -21.47 -40.18
CA ASN A 167 -6.88 -22.79 -40.40
C ASN A 167 -5.99 -23.28 -39.24
N ALA A 168 -6.07 -22.67 -38.05
CA ALA A 168 -5.34 -23.16 -36.89
C ALA A 168 -5.99 -24.49 -36.43
N GLY A 169 -5.22 -25.57 -36.50
CA GLY A 169 -5.70 -26.92 -36.23
C GLY A 169 -5.47 -27.39 -34.81
N ALA A 170 -6.44 -28.09 -34.24
CA ALA A 170 -6.37 -28.75 -32.95
C ALA A 170 -7.01 -30.15 -32.99
N VAL A 171 -6.59 -31.03 -32.08
CA VAL A 171 -7.29 -32.28 -31.77
C VAL A 171 -7.74 -32.21 -30.31
N ILE A 172 -9.06 -32.20 -30.10
CA ILE A 172 -9.71 -31.95 -28.82
C ILE A 172 -10.38 -33.25 -28.37
N ALA A 173 -10.21 -33.65 -27.11
CA ALA A 173 -10.96 -34.78 -26.54
C ALA A 173 -12.37 -34.30 -26.18
N THR A 174 -13.41 -34.99 -26.66
CA THR A 174 -14.79 -34.52 -26.61
C THR A 174 -15.72 -35.46 -25.83
N ASP A 175 -15.94 -35.10 -24.56
CA ASP A 175 -17.12 -35.48 -23.77
C ASP A 175 -18.03 -34.25 -23.48
N ASP A 176 -17.58 -33.02 -23.81
CA ASP A 176 -18.30 -31.77 -23.57
C ASP A 176 -18.89 -31.19 -24.87
N THR A 177 -20.22 -31.08 -24.93
CA THR A 177 -20.95 -30.45 -26.04
C THR A 177 -21.11 -28.93 -25.90
N SER A 178 -20.54 -28.31 -24.86
CA SER A 178 -20.78 -26.90 -24.52
C SER A 178 -19.64 -25.91 -24.81
N THR A 179 -18.38 -26.34 -25.07
CA THR A 179 -17.27 -25.38 -25.24
C THR A 179 -16.20 -25.70 -26.32
N VAL A 180 -16.43 -25.27 -27.59
CA VAL A 180 -15.31 -24.95 -28.52
C VAL A 180 -15.64 -23.75 -29.43
N GLY A 181 -15.20 -22.55 -29.02
CA GLY A 181 -15.54 -21.24 -29.63
C GLY A 181 -15.36 -21.12 -31.15
N ASP A 182 -14.16 -20.75 -31.62
CA ASP A 182 -13.90 -20.32 -33.02
C ASP A 182 -13.85 -21.46 -34.06
N THR A 183 -14.56 -22.57 -33.84
CA THR A 183 -14.55 -23.74 -34.75
C THR A 183 -15.21 -23.41 -36.10
N TRP A 184 -14.45 -23.56 -37.19
CA TRP A 184 -14.93 -23.28 -38.55
C TRP A 184 -15.13 -24.55 -39.39
N ASN A 185 -14.29 -25.56 -39.20
CA ASN A 185 -14.53 -26.91 -39.72
C ASN A 185 -14.18 -27.93 -38.63
N ALA A 186 -14.96 -28.99 -38.49
CA ALA A 186 -14.68 -30.08 -37.57
C ALA A 186 -15.07 -31.43 -38.17
N VAL A 187 -14.26 -32.45 -37.88
CA VAL A 187 -14.50 -33.87 -38.14
C VAL A 187 -14.19 -34.64 -36.87
N THR A 188 -15.12 -35.46 -36.41
CA THR A 188 -14.93 -36.23 -35.17
C THR A 188 -14.64 -37.69 -35.49
N GLY A 189 -13.55 -38.18 -34.91
CA GLY A 189 -13.15 -39.58 -34.98
C GLY A 189 -13.29 -40.29 -33.65
N ILE A 190 -13.07 -41.61 -33.68
CA ILE A 190 -13.38 -42.50 -32.56
C ILE A 190 -12.44 -42.24 -31.37
N TYR A 191 -11.15 -42.05 -31.65
CA TYR A 191 -10.13 -41.92 -30.60
C TYR A 191 -8.96 -41.03 -31.05
N GLN A 192 -8.38 -40.29 -30.10
CA GLN A 192 -7.10 -39.61 -30.26
C GLN A 192 -5.96 -40.64 -30.31
N CYS A 193 -5.51 -40.99 -31.52
CA CYS A 193 -4.45 -41.97 -31.76
C CYS A 193 -3.04 -41.40 -31.56
N LEU A 194 -2.88 -40.09 -31.47
CA LEU A 194 -1.60 -39.40 -31.24
C LEU A 194 -1.81 -38.19 -30.34
N LEU A 195 -1.09 -38.12 -29.20
CA LEU A 195 -1.03 -36.93 -28.36
C LEU A 195 0.43 -36.58 -28.06
N ASN A 196 0.81 -35.31 -28.26
CA ASN A 196 2.12 -34.78 -27.94
C ASN A 196 3.29 -35.62 -28.49
N GLY A 197 3.17 -36.05 -29.75
CA GLY A 197 4.15 -36.90 -30.45
C GLY A 197 4.19 -38.36 -29.99
N ALA A 198 3.39 -38.75 -28.99
CA ALA A 198 3.33 -40.12 -28.48
C ALA A 198 2.08 -40.85 -29.04
N PRO A 199 2.27 -41.93 -29.84
CA PRO A 199 1.18 -42.78 -30.29
C PRO A 199 0.43 -43.40 -29.10
N ARG A 200 -0.90 -43.36 -29.17
CA ARG A 200 -1.82 -43.85 -28.14
C ARG A 200 -2.58 -45.09 -28.62
N LEU A 201 -3.37 -45.66 -27.70
CA LEU A 201 -4.25 -46.81 -27.90
C LEU A 201 -3.52 -48.15 -28.01
N SER A 202 -4.28 -49.23 -27.78
CA SER A 202 -3.91 -50.61 -28.05
C SER A 202 -4.94 -51.23 -29.02
N GLY A 203 -4.53 -52.29 -29.72
CA GLY A 203 -5.36 -53.00 -30.68
C GLY A 203 -4.49 -53.84 -31.62
N THR A 204 -4.91 -55.07 -31.89
CA THR A 204 -4.12 -56.05 -32.66
C THR A 204 -4.47 -56.11 -34.13
N ASP A 205 -5.67 -55.65 -34.51
CA ASP A 205 -6.28 -56.01 -35.78
C ASP A 205 -5.97 -54.95 -36.87
N PRO A 206 -5.19 -55.32 -37.92
CA PRO A 206 -4.92 -54.44 -39.04
C PRO A 206 -6.20 -54.25 -39.87
N GLN A 207 -6.53 -53.01 -40.18
CA GLN A 207 -7.65 -52.64 -41.06
C GLN A 207 -7.20 -51.49 -41.97
N PRO A 208 -7.92 -51.19 -43.05
CA PRO A 208 -7.81 -49.88 -43.71
C PRO A 208 -8.15 -48.77 -42.71
N ARG A 209 -7.41 -47.65 -42.72
CA ARG A 209 -7.57 -46.55 -41.74
C ARG A 209 -7.45 -45.18 -42.37
N THR A 210 -8.26 -44.21 -41.93
CA THR A 210 -8.07 -42.78 -42.20
C THR A 210 -7.68 -42.04 -40.91
N GLY A 211 -6.63 -41.23 -40.97
CA GLY A 211 -6.11 -40.46 -39.84
C GLY A 211 -5.96 -38.98 -40.18
N LEU A 212 -6.31 -38.11 -39.23
CA LEU A 212 -6.14 -36.66 -39.32
C LEU A 212 -5.17 -36.19 -38.23
N GLY A 213 -4.27 -35.27 -38.56
CA GLY A 213 -3.27 -34.76 -37.60
C GLY A 213 -2.89 -33.31 -37.81
N VAL A 214 -2.26 -32.73 -36.79
CA VAL A 214 -1.74 -31.34 -36.78
C VAL A 214 -0.31 -31.32 -36.27
N SER A 215 0.56 -30.50 -36.86
CA SER A 215 1.92 -30.27 -36.34
C SER A 215 1.91 -29.51 -35.01
N ASN A 216 3.03 -29.55 -34.27
CA ASN A 216 3.16 -28.91 -32.95
C ASN A 216 3.02 -27.37 -33.02
N ASP A 217 3.46 -26.77 -34.12
CA ASP A 217 3.31 -25.34 -34.42
C ASP A 217 1.97 -24.98 -35.08
N THR A 218 1.06 -25.95 -35.25
CA THR A 218 -0.24 -25.84 -35.94
C THR A 218 -0.18 -25.42 -37.42
N ARG A 219 1.02 -25.32 -38.00
CA ARG A 219 1.24 -24.90 -39.40
C ARG A 219 0.83 -25.96 -40.42
N TYR A 220 0.97 -27.24 -40.09
CA TYR A 220 0.69 -28.32 -41.03
C TYR A 220 -0.48 -29.18 -40.56
N VAL A 221 -1.44 -29.37 -41.46
CA VAL A 221 -2.49 -30.39 -41.34
C VAL A 221 -2.06 -31.62 -42.12
N TYR A 222 -2.32 -32.79 -41.55
CA TYR A 222 -2.03 -34.09 -42.15
C TYR A 222 -3.33 -34.85 -42.40
N MET A 223 -3.55 -35.32 -43.63
CA MET A 223 -4.66 -36.20 -43.99
C MET A 223 -4.10 -37.51 -44.54
N MET A 224 -4.31 -38.61 -43.84
CA MET A 224 -3.63 -39.88 -44.10
C MET A 224 -4.63 -41.00 -44.36
N THR A 225 -4.35 -41.86 -45.33
CA THR A 225 -5.07 -43.12 -45.56
C THR A 225 -4.10 -44.29 -45.66
N VAL A 226 -4.37 -45.35 -44.90
CA VAL A 226 -3.66 -46.64 -44.94
C VAL A 226 -4.60 -47.65 -45.60
N ASP A 227 -4.20 -48.23 -46.74
CA ASP A 227 -4.97 -49.29 -47.39
C ASP A 227 -4.94 -50.57 -46.54
N GLY A 228 -5.90 -51.49 -46.72
CA GLY A 228 -5.94 -52.75 -45.97
C GLY A 228 -6.81 -53.81 -46.64
N ARG A 229 -6.79 -55.04 -46.07
CA ARG A 229 -7.53 -56.21 -46.57
C ARG A 229 -7.16 -56.64 -48.01
N SER A 230 -5.98 -56.29 -48.50
CA SER A 230 -5.49 -56.69 -49.82
C SER A 230 -4.13 -57.38 -49.74
N SER A 231 -3.71 -58.01 -50.84
CA SER A 231 -2.35 -58.58 -50.96
C SER A 231 -1.24 -57.52 -51.00
N SER A 232 -1.58 -56.27 -51.35
CA SER A 232 -0.66 -55.12 -51.37
C SER A 232 -0.62 -54.33 -50.07
N SER A 233 -1.63 -54.45 -49.21
CA SER A 233 -1.67 -53.78 -47.90
C SER A 233 -2.55 -54.55 -46.91
N ILE A 234 -2.00 -54.96 -45.77
CA ILE A 234 -2.76 -55.64 -44.71
C ILE A 234 -3.60 -54.67 -43.87
N GLY A 235 -3.18 -53.41 -43.77
CA GLY A 235 -3.80 -52.39 -42.93
C GLY A 235 -2.96 -51.99 -41.71
N ALA A 236 -3.48 -51.06 -40.92
CA ALA A 236 -2.87 -50.60 -39.67
C ALA A 236 -3.78 -50.88 -38.46
N THR A 237 -3.16 -51.15 -37.32
CA THR A 237 -3.83 -51.13 -36.01
C THR A 237 -4.06 -49.69 -35.54
N ASN A 238 -4.92 -49.51 -34.53
CA ASN A 238 -5.22 -48.17 -33.97
C ASN A 238 -3.95 -47.41 -33.51
N ARG A 239 -2.97 -48.14 -32.93
CA ARG A 239 -1.68 -47.56 -32.51
C ARG A 239 -0.81 -47.17 -33.69
N GLN A 240 -0.78 -48.01 -34.74
CA GLN A 240 -0.02 -47.73 -35.95
C GLN A 240 -0.52 -46.49 -36.69
N VAL A 241 -1.82 -46.13 -36.61
CA VAL A 241 -2.30 -44.84 -37.14
C VAL A 241 -1.58 -43.66 -36.48
N GLY A 242 -1.39 -43.71 -35.16
CA GLY A 242 -0.63 -42.70 -34.42
C GLY A 242 0.86 -42.69 -34.77
N GLU A 243 1.47 -43.86 -34.95
CA GLU A 243 2.87 -44.01 -35.37
C GLU A 243 3.10 -43.42 -36.77
N TRP A 244 2.22 -43.71 -37.73
CA TRP A 244 2.30 -43.17 -39.09
C TRP A 244 2.04 -41.66 -39.13
N LEU A 245 1.07 -41.14 -38.38
CA LEU A 245 0.86 -39.68 -38.28
C LEU A 245 2.10 -38.98 -37.69
N ALA A 246 2.74 -39.56 -36.66
CA ALA A 246 3.98 -39.03 -36.09
C ALA A 246 5.17 -39.10 -37.08
N TYR A 247 5.27 -40.19 -37.85
CA TYR A 247 6.27 -40.36 -38.93
C TYR A 247 6.15 -39.27 -40.00
N PHE A 248 4.93 -38.90 -40.40
CA PHE A 248 4.69 -37.81 -41.35
C PHE A 248 4.87 -36.39 -40.74
N GLY A 249 4.92 -36.26 -39.42
CA GLY A 249 5.23 -35.00 -38.72
C GLY A 249 4.08 -34.38 -37.93
N ALA A 250 2.97 -35.10 -37.74
CA ALA A 250 1.92 -34.68 -36.80
C ALA A 250 2.41 -34.77 -35.35
N TRP A 251 1.88 -33.90 -34.50
CA TRP A 251 2.11 -33.86 -33.05
C TRP A 251 0.88 -34.34 -32.28
N ASN A 252 -0.32 -34.00 -32.76
CA ASN A 252 -1.59 -34.53 -32.28
C ASN A 252 -2.37 -35.11 -33.45
N GLY A 253 -3.17 -36.16 -33.21
CA GLY A 253 -3.90 -36.84 -34.26
C GLY A 253 -5.06 -37.71 -33.78
N VAL A 254 -6.05 -37.87 -34.65
CA VAL A 254 -7.27 -38.65 -34.46
C VAL A 254 -7.41 -39.68 -35.59
N TYR A 255 -7.98 -40.83 -35.25
CA TYR A 255 -8.43 -41.83 -36.21
C TYR A 255 -9.95 -41.67 -36.46
N VAL A 256 -10.35 -41.50 -37.73
CA VAL A 256 -11.75 -41.29 -38.16
C VAL A 256 -12.34 -42.60 -38.72
N ASP A 257 -13.42 -42.59 -39.52
CA ASP A 257 -13.93 -43.84 -40.11
C ASP A 257 -12.88 -44.51 -41.02
N GLY A 258 -12.94 -45.84 -41.11
CA GLY A 258 -11.97 -46.66 -41.83
C GLY A 258 -12.62 -47.87 -42.50
N GLY A 259 -11.89 -48.98 -42.61
CA GLY A 259 -12.36 -50.13 -43.39
C GLY A 259 -12.68 -49.71 -44.83
N GLY A 260 -13.81 -50.17 -45.36
CA GLY A 260 -14.26 -49.84 -46.72
C GLY A 260 -14.57 -48.35 -46.97
N SER A 261 -14.68 -47.54 -45.92
CA SER A 261 -14.83 -46.09 -46.04
C SER A 261 -13.50 -45.38 -46.35
N THR A 262 -12.36 -46.02 -46.09
CA THR A 262 -11.00 -45.45 -46.22
C THR A 262 -10.72 -45.02 -47.65
N THR A 263 -10.83 -43.72 -47.93
CA THR A 263 -10.56 -43.19 -49.26
C THR A 263 -9.90 -41.82 -49.22
N MET A 264 -8.94 -41.60 -50.12
CA MET A 264 -8.34 -40.32 -50.46
C MET A 264 -8.58 -40.03 -51.94
N ALA A 265 -9.08 -38.85 -52.27
CA ALA A 265 -9.29 -38.42 -53.65
C ALA A 265 -8.65 -37.05 -53.93
N TRP A 266 -8.21 -36.84 -55.17
CA TRP A 266 -7.58 -35.60 -55.66
C TRP A 266 -8.16 -35.19 -57.01
N TRP A 267 -8.39 -33.90 -57.21
CA TRP A 267 -8.74 -33.31 -58.49
C TRP A 267 -7.47 -33.12 -59.33
N ASN A 268 -7.15 -34.10 -60.17
CA ASN A 268 -5.96 -34.05 -61.01
C ASN A 268 -6.20 -33.15 -62.24
N PRO A 269 -5.62 -31.94 -62.33
CA PRO A 269 -5.92 -31.02 -63.44
C PRO A 269 -5.56 -31.58 -64.82
N SER A 270 -4.63 -32.53 -64.87
CA SER A 270 -4.12 -33.19 -66.08
C SER A 270 -4.93 -34.43 -66.50
N ALA A 271 -5.93 -34.85 -65.73
CA ALA A 271 -6.77 -35.99 -66.10
C ALA A 271 -7.65 -35.67 -67.33
N PRO A 272 -7.84 -36.63 -68.26
CA PRO A 272 -8.74 -36.46 -69.40
C PRO A 272 -10.21 -36.53 -68.97
N GLY A 273 -11.07 -35.77 -69.66
CA GLY A 273 -12.51 -35.74 -69.40
C GLY A 273 -12.97 -34.58 -68.49
N ALA A 274 -14.29 -34.53 -68.25
CA ALA A 274 -14.92 -33.47 -67.46
C ALA A 274 -14.84 -33.71 -65.94
N ASN A 275 -14.97 -34.95 -65.49
CA ASN A 275 -14.67 -35.32 -64.11
C ASN A 275 -13.19 -35.68 -64.00
N LYS A 276 -12.45 -34.92 -63.18
CA LYS A 276 -11.00 -35.10 -62.95
C LYS A 276 -10.67 -35.58 -61.54
N ALA A 277 -11.66 -35.95 -60.74
CA ALA A 277 -11.43 -36.57 -59.45
C ALA A 277 -10.85 -37.97 -59.64
N GLN A 278 -9.71 -38.23 -59.01
CA GLN A 278 -9.00 -39.51 -59.00
C GLN A 278 -8.84 -40.00 -57.57
N VAL A 279 -9.19 -41.26 -57.31
CA VAL A 279 -8.89 -41.92 -56.04
C VAL A 279 -7.40 -42.27 -56.01
N LEU A 280 -6.73 -41.96 -54.90
CA LEU A 280 -5.28 -42.04 -54.73
C LEU A 280 -4.81 -43.30 -53.97
N ASN A 281 -5.72 -44.00 -53.32
CA ASN A 281 -5.50 -45.21 -52.55
C ASN A 281 -6.32 -46.37 -53.14
N THR A 282 -6.33 -47.54 -52.50
CA THR A 282 -7.06 -48.74 -52.96
C THR A 282 -8.21 -49.06 -51.99
N PRO A 283 -9.46 -48.65 -52.29
CA PRO A 283 -10.61 -48.96 -51.42
C PRO A 283 -10.79 -50.47 -51.21
N SER A 284 -10.96 -50.90 -49.95
CA SER A 284 -10.98 -52.34 -49.62
C SER A 284 -12.20 -53.10 -50.14
N ASP A 285 -13.25 -52.39 -50.53
CA ASP A 285 -14.50 -52.97 -51.02
C ASP A 285 -14.47 -53.19 -52.55
N GLY A 286 -13.29 -53.08 -53.18
CA GLY A 286 -13.08 -53.17 -54.63
C GLY A 286 -13.54 -51.92 -55.41
N SER A 287 -14.28 -51.04 -54.76
CA SER A 287 -14.73 -49.74 -55.26
C SER A 287 -14.88 -48.76 -54.10
N GLU A 288 -14.92 -47.47 -54.39
CA GLU A 288 -15.06 -46.41 -53.39
C GLU A 288 -16.48 -46.39 -52.78
N ARG A 289 -16.55 -46.41 -51.45
CA ARG A 289 -17.81 -46.40 -50.70
C ARG A 289 -18.40 -44.99 -50.62
N ALA A 290 -19.73 -44.88 -50.71
CA ALA A 290 -20.44 -43.64 -50.35
C ALA A 290 -20.48 -43.46 -48.82
N VAL A 291 -19.67 -42.52 -48.32
CA VAL A 291 -19.45 -42.22 -46.89
C VAL A 291 -20.37 -41.12 -46.38
N GLY A 292 -20.51 -41.00 -45.05
CA GLY A 292 -21.39 -40.02 -44.43
C GLY A 292 -20.90 -38.57 -44.56
N ASN A 293 -19.61 -38.33 -44.41
CA ASN A 293 -18.99 -37.06 -44.73
C ASN A 293 -17.52 -37.24 -45.19
N ASN A 294 -16.93 -36.13 -45.62
CA ASN A 294 -15.57 -36.00 -46.08
C ASN A 294 -14.98 -34.71 -45.50
N ILE A 295 -13.65 -34.63 -45.42
CA ILE A 295 -12.90 -33.39 -45.22
C ILE A 295 -11.96 -33.16 -46.39
N GLY A 296 -12.05 -31.98 -46.98
CA GLY A 296 -11.25 -31.55 -48.11
C GLY A 296 -10.43 -30.30 -47.81
N VAL A 297 -9.23 -30.25 -48.37
CA VAL A 297 -8.50 -29.00 -48.59
C VAL A 297 -8.95 -28.39 -49.92
N SER A 298 -9.12 -27.08 -49.93
CA SER A 298 -9.59 -26.29 -51.06
C SER A 298 -8.67 -25.11 -51.31
N LEU A 299 -8.64 -24.66 -52.57
CA LEU A 299 -8.04 -23.37 -52.94
C LEU A 299 -9.17 -22.35 -53.03
N ALA A 300 -9.44 -21.69 -51.91
CA ALA A 300 -10.49 -20.69 -51.80
C ALA A 300 -10.00 -19.32 -52.29
N THR A 301 -10.75 -18.72 -53.20
CA THR A 301 -10.81 -17.26 -53.29
C THR A 301 -11.84 -16.81 -52.25
N PRO A 302 -11.48 -16.07 -51.19
CA PRO A 302 -12.45 -15.72 -50.15
C PRO A 302 -13.59 -14.86 -50.70
N THR A 303 -14.83 -15.33 -50.57
CA THR A 303 -16.03 -14.50 -50.75
C THR A 303 -16.33 -13.77 -49.45
N TYR A 304 -16.21 -12.45 -49.47
CA TYR A 304 -16.51 -11.57 -48.33
C TYR A 304 -18.01 -11.26 -48.26
N ALA A 305 -18.53 -11.02 -47.05
CA ALA A 305 -19.89 -10.53 -46.87
C ALA A 305 -19.99 -9.09 -47.39
N ALA A 306 -21.12 -8.74 -48.01
CA ALA A 306 -21.35 -7.39 -48.53
C ALA A 306 -21.34 -6.38 -47.37
N GLY A 307 -20.42 -5.40 -47.42
CA GLY A 307 -20.28 -4.35 -46.41
C GLY A 307 -19.22 -4.59 -45.33
N GLU A 308 -18.48 -5.71 -45.36
CA GLU A 308 -17.33 -5.94 -44.46
C GLU A 308 -16.00 -5.91 -45.21
N TYR A 309 -15.09 -5.01 -44.81
CA TYR A 309 -13.76 -4.87 -45.43
C TYR A 309 -12.70 -5.62 -44.59
N TYR A 310 -12.21 -6.73 -45.12
CA TYR A 310 -11.22 -7.59 -44.49
C TYR A 310 -9.79 -7.23 -44.95
N TRP A 311 -8.88 -7.06 -44.00
CA TRP A 311 -7.51 -6.64 -44.26
C TRP A 311 -6.59 -7.85 -44.56
N ALA A 312 -6.21 -8.04 -45.83
CA ALA A 312 -5.28 -9.08 -46.25
C ALA A 312 -4.26 -8.57 -47.27
N GLY A 313 -3.01 -9.01 -47.15
CA GLY A 313 -1.91 -8.58 -48.01
C GLY A 313 -1.18 -9.75 -48.65
N ASN A 314 -1.15 -9.85 -49.98
CA ASN A 314 -0.36 -10.84 -50.73
C ASN A 314 -0.51 -12.30 -50.24
N GLY A 315 -1.70 -12.69 -49.77
CA GLY A 315 -1.93 -14.05 -49.22
C GLY A 315 -1.41 -14.28 -47.80
N VAL A 316 -0.83 -13.27 -47.16
CA VAL A 316 -0.43 -13.26 -45.74
C VAL A 316 -1.41 -12.41 -44.94
N ARG A 317 -1.91 -12.95 -43.82
CA ARG A 317 -2.79 -12.21 -42.91
C ARG A 317 -1.93 -11.28 -42.03
N GLY A 318 -2.17 -9.97 -42.10
CA GLY A 318 -1.56 -8.96 -41.21
C GLY A 318 -0.09 -8.60 -41.51
N GLY A 319 0.28 -7.34 -41.27
CA GLY A 319 1.62 -6.80 -41.51
C GLY A 319 1.66 -5.27 -41.47
N ALA A 320 2.84 -4.67 -41.62
CA ALA A 320 3.00 -3.22 -41.58
C ALA A 320 2.57 -2.54 -42.91
N GLY A 321 1.96 -1.35 -42.82
CA GLY A 321 1.61 -0.56 -44.01
C GLY A 321 0.70 0.65 -43.76
N THR A 322 0.07 1.15 -44.82
CA THR A 322 -0.73 2.38 -44.83
C THR A 322 -2.19 2.09 -45.15
N TRP A 323 -3.12 2.73 -44.44
CA TRP A 323 -4.58 2.67 -44.66
C TRP A 323 -5.02 3.91 -45.44
N ASP A 324 -5.84 3.77 -46.48
CA ASP A 324 -6.15 4.89 -47.38
C ASP A 324 -7.15 5.93 -46.84
N ALA A 325 -7.17 7.10 -47.48
CA ALA A 325 -8.00 8.25 -47.12
C ALA A 325 -9.50 8.06 -47.43
N SER A 326 -9.85 7.03 -48.21
CA SER A 326 -11.22 6.70 -48.63
C SER A 326 -11.85 5.57 -47.82
N GLY A 327 -11.12 4.98 -46.87
CA GLY A 327 -11.64 4.02 -45.90
C GLY A 327 -11.86 2.60 -46.44
N THR A 328 -11.20 2.20 -47.54
CA THR A 328 -11.49 0.91 -48.22
C THR A 328 -10.28 0.04 -48.56
N ASN A 329 -9.05 0.54 -48.62
CA ASN A 329 -7.89 -0.29 -48.98
C ASN A 329 -6.66 -0.10 -48.07
N TRP A 330 -5.86 -1.16 -47.97
CA TRP A 330 -4.52 -1.17 -47.41
C TRP A 330 -3.45 -1.15 -48.51
N ARG A 331 -2.32 -0.50 -48.24
CA ARG A 331 -1.09 -0.60 -49.04
C ARG A 331 0.04 -1.13 -48.18
N SER A 332 0.68 -2.21 -48.62
CA SER A 332 1.82 -2.82 -47.92
C SER A 332 3.05 -1.90 -47.90
N GLY A 333 3.79 -1.95 -46.79
CA GLY A 333 5.16 -1.43 -46.74
C GLY A 333 6.11 -2.37 -47.49
N ALA A 334 6.27 -2.14 -48.80
CA ALA A 334 7.21 -2.75 -49.75
C ALA A 334 8.15 -3.89 -49.28
N ILE A 335 7.87 -5.13 -49.71
CA ILE A 335 8.90 -6.09 -50.16
C ILE A 335 8.43 -6.75 -51.46
N TYR A 336 9.23 -6.54 -52.52
CA TYR A 336 9.27 -7.10 -53.88
C TYR A 336 8.17 -8.09 -54.37
N GLY A 337 7.40 -7.61 -55.35
CA GLY A 337 6.59 -8.39 -56.30
C GLY A 337 5.79 -7.46 -57.21
N PRO A 338 5.62 -7.74 -58.52
CA PRO A 338 4.84 -6.85 -59.40
C PRO A 338 3.37 -6.79 -58.95
N ALA A 339 2.81 -5.59 -58.91
CA ALA A 339 1.45 -5.36 -58.45
C ALA A 339 0.42 -5.95 -59.43
N VAL A 340 -0.05 -7.17 -59.15
CA VAL A 340 -1.26 -7.70 -59.77
C VAL A 340 -2.45 -7.03 -59.10
N ALA A 341 -3.21 -6.24 -59.87
CA ALA A 341 -4.36 -5.52 -59.38
C ALA A 341 -5.48 -6.48 -58.97
N TYR A 342 -5.69 -6.65 -57.66
CA TYR A 342 -6.90 -7.27 -57.12
C TYR A 342 -8.01 -6.21 -57.05
N ALA A 343 -9.16 -6.52 -57.65
CA ALA A 343 -10.21 -5.53 -57.91
C ALA A 343 -10.84 -4.99 -56.61
N SER A 344 -10.86 -3.67 -56.49
CA SER A 344 -11.61 -2.91 -55.49
C SER A 344 -13.12 -3.13 -55.65
N GLY A 345 -13.72 -3.92 -54.77
CA GLY A 345 -15.13 -4.30 -54.82
C GLY A 345 -16.03 -3.43 -53.94
N SER A 346 -16.76 -2.52 -54.59
CA SER A 346 -17.91 -1.75 -54.07
C SER A 346 -17.65 -0.61 -53.06
N SER A 347 -18.57 0.36 -53.13
CA SER A 347 -18.57 1.61 -52.37
C SER A 347 -19.99 1.94 -51.91
N SER A 348 -20.25 1.92 -50.61
CA SER A 348 -21.34 2.67 -49.95
C SER A 348 -21.24 2.51 -48.42
N VAL A 349 -21.63 3.58 -47.71
CA VAL A 349 -21.69 3.76 -46.24
C VAL A 349 -21.73 2.47 -45.40
N GLY A 350 -20.60 2.13 -44.76
CA GLY A 350 -20.45 0.91 -43.95
C GLY A 350 -19.01 0.67 -43.46
N THR A 351 -18.38 1.69 -42.86
CA THR A 351 -16.92 1.76 -42.66
C THR A 351 -16.40 0.97 -41.44
N THR A 352 -16.44 -0.37 -41.53
CA THR A 352 -15.82 -1.29 -40.55
C THR A 352 -14.41 -1.70 -40.99
N ALA A 353 -13.39 -1.32 -40.21
CA ALA A 353 -12.00 -1.74 -40.41
C ALA A 353 -11.66 -2.95 -39.52
N VAL A 354 -11.29 -4.09 -40.13
CA VAL A 354 -10.98 -5.34 -39.40
C VAL A 354 -9.49 -5.69 -39.48
N PHE A 355 -8.83 -5.76 -38.32
CA PHE A 355 -7.42 -6.10 -38.16
C PHE A 355 -7.27 -7.58 -37.77
N THR A 356 -6.74 -8.39 -38.68
CA THR A 356 -6.55 -9.84 -38.50
C THR A 356 -5.20 -10.31 -39.03
N GLY A 357 -4.67 -11.40 -38.47
CA GLY A 357 -3.39 -12.00 -38.80
C GLY A 357 -2.24 -11.62 -37.87
N VAL A 358 -1.02 -11.57 -38.41
CA VAL A 358 0.18 -11.20 -37.66
C VAL A 358 0.15 -9.70 -37.34
N GLY A 359 0.30 -9.36 -36.06
CA GLY A 359 0.30 -7.98 -35.58
C GLY A 359 1.42 -7.13 -36.20
N GLY A 360 1.13 -5.84 -36.42
CA GLY A 360 2.08 -4.90 -37.01
C GLY A 360 1.67 -3.44 -36.84
N GLN A 361 2.55 -2.52 -37.27
CA GLN A 361 2.28 -1.08 -37.27
C GLN A 361 1.53 -0.65 -38.52
N VAL A 362 0.42 0.05 -38.30
CA VAL A 362 -0.46 0.57 -39.35
C VAL A 362 -0.45 2.10 -39.27
N THR A 363 -0.23 2.77 -40.40
CA THR A 363 -0.34 4.24 -40.47
C THR A 363 -1.66 4.61 -41.16
N PRO A 364 -2.58 5.36 -40.53
CA PRO A 364 -3.71 5.95 -41.24
C PRO A 364 -3.21 6.95 -42.30
N ALA A 365 -4.02 7.23 -43.32
CA ALA A 365 -3.78 8.37 -44.19
C ALA A 365 -4.43 9.63 -43.59
N ALA A 366 -4.08 10.79 -44.13
CA ALA A 366 -4.79 12.02 -43.80
C ALA A 366 -6.27 11.92 -44.22
N GLY A 367 -7.19 12.30 -43.32
CA GLY A 367 -8.62 12.33 -43.58
C GLY A 367 -9.37 11.00 -43.39
N THR A 368 -8.71 9.94 -42.92
CA THR A 368 -9.34 8.63 -42.75
C THR A 368 -10.52 8.65 -41.76
N THR A 369 -11.64 8.02 -42.15
CA THR A 369 -12.86 7.87 -41.35
C THR A 369 -13.19 6.40 -41.06
N ALA A 370 -13.79 6.10 -39.91
CA ALA A 370 -14.31 4.76 -39.59
C ALA A 370 -15.56 4.81 -38.70
N ALA A 371 -16.50 3.89 -38.92
CA ALA A 371 -17.63 3.64 -38.04
C ALA A 371 -17.34 2.49 -37.07
N LYS A 372 -16.53 1.51 -37.46
CA LYS A 372 -16.09 0.43 -36.57
C LYS A 372 -14.62 0.09 -36.78
N ILE A 373 -13.95 -0.32 -35.71
CA ILE A 373 -12.55 -0.78 -35.68
C ILE A 373 -12.53 -2.08 -34.89
N THR A 374 -12.22 -3.21 -35.53
CA THR A 374 -12.24 -4.54 -34.89
C THR A 374 -10.85 -5.16 -34.91
N PHE A 375 -10.31 -5.50 -33.74
CA PHE A 375 -9.06 -6.25 -33.61
C PHE A 375 -9.35 -7.72 -33.29
N GLN A 376 -8.98 -8.62 -34.21
CA GLN A 376 -9.19 -10.07 -34.08
C GLN A 376 -7.94 -10.82 -33.61
N ASN A 377 -6.77 -10.18 -33.66
CA ASN A 377 -5.50 -10.75 -33.24
C ASN A 377 -4.65 -9.68 -32.52
N SER A 378 -3.78 -10.11 -31.62
CA SER A 378 -2.94 -9.23 -30.81
C SER A 378 -1.77 -8.62 -31.58
N GLY A 379 -1.24 -7.51 -31.07
CA GLY A 379 0.02 -6.90 -31.55
C GLY A 379 -0.14 -5.85 -32.65
N PHE A 380 -1.36 -5.50 -33.03
CA PHE A 380 -1.60 -4.35 -33.92
C PHE A 380 -1.39 -3.02 -33.20
N GLN A 381 -0.75 -2.08 -33.91
CA GLN A 381 -0.56 -0.70 -33.48
C GLN A 381 -1.07 0.26 -34.57
N LEU A 382 -2.17 0.97 -34.32
CA LEU A 382 -2.75 1.95 -35.23
C LEU A 382 -2.16 3.34 -34.97
N GLY A 383 -1.21 3.76 -35.80
CA GLY A 383 -0.42 4.99 -35.72
C GLY A 383 1.06 4.68 -35.50
N THR A 384 1.95 5.55 -35.97
CA THR A 384 3.41 5.45 -35.75
C THR A 384 3.92 6.64 -34.94
N ALA A 385 5.20 6.62 -34.55
CA ALA A 385 5.84 7.73 -33.83
C ALA A 385 6.32 8.87 -34.76
N LEU A 386 6.19 8.72 -36.07
CA LEU A 386 6.80 9.62 -37.07
C LEU A 386 5.80 10.17 -38.10
N ALA A 387 4.58 9.63 -38.17
CA ALA A 387 3.53 10.09 -39.08
C ALA A 387 2.22 10.33 -38.30
N VAL A 388 1.76 11.58 -38.34
CA VAL A 388 0.53 12.05 -37.67
C VAL A 388 -0.63 11.91 -38.65
N SER A 389 -1.60 11.06 -38.32
CA SER A 389 -2.84 10.94 -39.07
C SER A 389 -3.99 10.61 -38.13
N ASP A 390 -4.90 11.56 -37.98
CA ASP A 390 -6.09 11.45 -37.13
C ASP A 390 -7.08 10.45 -37.76
N VAL A 391 -7.79 9.70 -36.92
CA VAL A 391 -8.90 8.82 -37.35
C VAL A 391 -10.21 9.43 -36.88
N THR A 392 -11.08 9.77 -37.83
CA THR A 392 -12.38 10.38 -37.54
C THR A 392 -13.45 9.31 -37.41
N LEU A 393 -14.01 9.19 -36.20
CA LEU A 393 -15.02 8.21 -35.84
C LEU A 393 -16.43 8.75 -36.16
N VAL A 394 -17.20 8.00 -36.95
CA VAL A 394 -18.49 8.44 -37.53
C VAL A 394 -19.64 7.49 -37.21
N GLY A 395 -20.88 7.98 -37.26
CA GLY A 395 -22.09 7.17 -37.03
C GLY A 395 -22.26 6.82 -35.55
N THR A 396 -22.37 5.52 -35.25
CA THR A 396 -22.35 4.96 -33.88
C THR A 396 -21.02 4.24 -33.65
N PRO A 397 -19.94 4.97 -33.29
CA PRO A 397 -18.60 4.43 -33.40
C PRO A 397 -18.30 3.31 -32.39
N GLU A 398 -17.71 2.21 -32.86
CA GLU A 398 -17.36 1.06 -32.04
C GLU A 398 -15.89 0.64 -32.26
N ILE A 399 -15.11 0.48 -31.19
CA ILE A 399 -13.84 -0.24 -31.20
C ILE A 399 -14.07 -1.58 -30.51
N ARG A 400 -13.94 -2.69 -31.26
CA ARG A 400 -14.11 -4.05 -30.75
C ARG A 400 -12.76 -4.78 -30.66
N LEU A 401 -12.57 -5.54 -29.59
CA LEU A 401 -11.48 -6.49 -29.42
C LEU A 401 -12.09 -7.90 -29.25
N ASP A 402 -11.61 -8.88 -30.01
CA ASP A 402 -11.99 -10.28 -29.81
C ASP A 402 -11.20 -10.92 -28.64
N VAL A 403 -11.62 -12.12 -28.20
CA VAL A 403 -11.23 -12.73 -26.92
C VAL A 403 -9.70 -12.78 -26.73
N GLY A 404 -9.21 -12.11 -25.69
CA GLY A 404 -7.78 -12.10 -25.33
C GLY A 404 -6.90 -11.25 -26.25
N VAL A 405 -7.50 -10.39 -27.07
CA VAL A 405 -6.75 -9.50 -27.97
C VAL A 405 -6.18 -8.30 -27.21
N SER A 406 -4.91 -8.00 -27.49
CA SER A 406 -4.23 -6.78 -27.04
C SER A 406 -3.81 -5.93 -28.24
N ALA A 407 -4.31 -4.68 -28.28
CA ALA A 407 -4.08 -3.73 -29.37
C ALA A 407 -3.66 -2.34 -28.85
N THR A 408 -3.00 -1.55 -29.69
CA THR A 408 -2.58 -0.18 -29.37
C THR A 408 -3.10 0.80 -30.43
N ILE A 409 -3.67 1.92 -30.00
CA ILE A 409 -3.99 3.07 -30.87
C ILE A 409 -3.08 4.22 -30.44
N ARG A 410 -2.19 4.64 -31.35
CA ARG A 410 -1.31 5.81 -31.24
C ARG A 410 -1.74 6.99 -32.10
N SER A 411 -2.69 6.77 -32.99
CA SER A 411 -3.36 7.80 -33.77
C SER A 411 -4.31 8.60 -32.88
N ARG A 412 -4.47 9.89 -33.16
CA ARG A 412 -5.48 10.71 -32.50
C ARG A 412 -6.86 10.30 -32.99
N LEU A 413 -7.80 10.15 -32.07
CA LEU A 413 -9.22 9.87 -32.37
C LEU A 413 -10.04 11.15 -32.27
N THR A 414 -10.94 11.38 -33.22
CA THR A 414 -11.94 12.45 -33.18
C THR A 414 -13.34 11.84 -33.34
N GLY A 415 -14.36 12.36 -32.67
CA GLY A 415 -15.74 11.84 -32.79
C GLY A 415 -16.60 12.01 -31.54
N THR A 416 -17.76 11.35 -31.54
CA THR A 416 -18.77 11.46 -30.47
C THR A 416 -19.37 10.09 -30.16
N ASN A 417 -19.65 9.81 -28.88
CA ASN A 417 -20.34 8.60 -28.41
C ASN A 417 -19.67 7.26 -28.81
N LEU A 418 -18.39 7.10 -28.48
CA LEU A 418 -17.60 5.90 -28.78
C LEU A 418 -17.91 4.76 -27.81
N THR A 419 -18.23 3.57 -28.34
CA THR A 419 -18.25 2.32 -27.58
C THR A 419 -16.93 1.57 -27.77
N ILE A 420 -16.29 1.13 -26.68
CA ILE A 420 -15.15 0.23 -26.67
C ILE A 420 -15.62 -1.09 -26.06
N ARG A 421 -15.56 -2.18 -26.84
CA ARG A 421 -16.17 -3.47 -26.55
C ARG A 421 -15.11 -4.58 -26.54
N GLY A 422 -15.07 -5.41 -25.49
CA GLY A 422 -14.33 -6.68 -25.51
C GLY A 422 -15.20 -7.85 -25.99
N SER A 423 -14.68 -9.08 -25.95
CA SER A 423 -15.53 -10.27 -26.08
C SER A 423 -15.03 -11.43 -25.22
N GLY A 424 -15.88 -12.44 -25.05
CA GLY A 424 -15.57 -13.63 -24.24
C GLY A 424 -15.78 -13.45 -22.73
N THR A 425 -15.50 -14.51 -21.97
CA THR A 425 -15.88 -14.63 -20.55
C THR A 425 -14.74 -14.99 -19.60
N THR A 426 -13.50 -15.13 -20.09
CA THR A 426 -12.37 -15.67 -19.31
C THR A 426 -11.02 -14.99 -19.52
N VAL A 427 -10.84 -14.16 -20.56
CA VAL A 427 -9.54 -13.56 -20.92
C VAL A 427 -9.66 -12.05 -21.07
N ASP A 428 -8.65 -11.31 -20.60
CA ASP A 428 -8.60 -9.86 -20.66
C ASP A 428 -8.38 -9.33 -22.09
N ASN A 429 -9.32 -8.52 -22.56
CA ASN A 429 -9.17 -7.74 -23.79
C ASN A 429 -8.53 -6.38 -23.43
N GLN A 430 -7.40 -6.02 -24.06
CA GLN A 430 -6.62 -4.84 -23.66
C GLN A 430 -6.43 -3.85 -24.81
N LEU A 431 -6.93 -2.62 -24.65
CA LEU A 431 -6.71 -1.54 -25.59
C LEU A 431 -5.82 -0.45 -24.98
N LYS A 432 -4.65 -0.21 -25.56
CA LYS A 432 -3.79 0.92 -25.19
C LYS A 432 -4.15 2.14 -26.02
N LEU A 433 -4.73 3.17 -25.40
CA LEU A 433 -5.16 4.38 -26.08
C LEU A 433 -4.15 5.49 -25.81
N TRP A 434 -3.06 5.49 -26.59
CA TRP A 434 -1.81 6.20 -26.35
C TRP A 434 -1.48 7.16 -27.52
N PRO A 435 -2.31 8.20 -27.78
CA PRO A 435 -2.07 9.13 -28.87
C PRO A 435 -0.71 9.82 -28.71
N LEU A 436 0.13 9.79 -29.74
CA LEU A 436 1.48 10.39 -29.69
C LEU A 436 1.52 11.87 -30.10
N SER A 437 0.43 12.38 -30.68
CA SER A 437 0.37 13.74 -31.23
C SER A 437 -1.02 14.34 -31.02
N GLY A 438 -1.08 15.40 -30.22
CA GLY A 438 -2.32 16.12 -29.92
C GLY A 438 -3.28 15.35 -28.99
N SER A 439 -4.35 16.05 -28.60
CA SER A 439 -5.38 15.50 -27.69
C SER A 439 -6.53 14.88 -28.45
N ASN A 440 -6.96 13.65 -28.11
CA ASN A 440 -8.16 13.05 -28.72
C ASN A 440 -9.33 14.04 -28.63
N ALA A 441 -10.05 14.25 -29.73
CA ALA A 441 -11.22 15.12 -29.80
C ALA A 441 -12.49 14.28 -29.70
N LEU A 442 -12.58 13.48 -28.63
CA LEU A 442 -13.76 12.70 -28.28
C LEU A 442 -14.70 13.55 -27.44
N SER A 443 -15.98 13.46 -27.73
CA SER A 443 -17.08 14.20 -27.09
C SER A 443 -18.28 13.28 -26.80
N GLY A 444 -19.24 13.75 -26.01
CA GLY A 444 -20.33 12.89 -25.51
C GLY A 444 -19.78 11.88 -24.50
N THR A 445 -20.07 10.59 -24.70
CA THR A 445 -19.65 9.52 -23.77
C THR A 445 -18.75 8.48 -24.43
N VAL A 446 -17.71 8.01 -23.72
CA VAL A 446 -16.96 6.79 -24.05
C VAL A 446 -17.47 5.66 -23.16
N HIS A 447 -18.08 4.64 -23.76
CA HIS A 447 -18.62 3.47 -23.06
C HIS A 447 -17.64 2.29 -23.13
N LEU A 448 -17.19 1.78 -21.98
CA LEU A 448 -16.40 0.56 -21.88
C LEU A 448 -17.33 -0.59 -21.49
N VAL A 449 -17.49 -1.56 -22.39
CA VAL A 449 -18.47 -2.67 -22.28
C VAL A 449 -17.85 -4.02 -22.61
N ASP A 450 -18.53 -5.10 -22.24
CA ASP A 450 -18.17 -6.49 -22.54
C ASP A 450 -16.71 -6.87 -22.23
N ARG A 451 -16.24 -6.49 -21.04
CA ARG A 451 -14.92 -6.88 -20.49
C ARG A 451 -13.72 -6.41 -21.30
N VAL A 452 -13.59 -5.09 -21.42
CA VAL A 452 -12.38 -4.43 -21.93
C VAL A 452 -11.62 -3.71 -20.82
N ARG A 453 -10.29 -3.82 -20.84
CA ARG A 453 -9.36 -2.96 -20.09
C ARG A 453 -8.80 -1.91 -21.05
N VAL A 454 -9.03 -0.63 -20.77
CA VAL A 454 -8.44 0.48 -21.54
C VAL A 454 -7.30 1.12 -20.76
N GLU A 455 -6.11 1.14 -21.34
CA GLU A 455 -4.88 1.68 -20.76
C GLU A 455 -4.64 3.11 -21.27
N LEU A 456 -4.63 4.09 -20.36
CA LEU A 456 -4.50 5.52 -20.64
C LEU A 456 -3.11 6.01 -20.24
N GLY A 457 -2.33 6.50 -21.21
CA GLY A 457 -0.95 6.96 -20.99
C GLY A 457 -0.81 8.48 -20.82
N PHE A 458 -1.84 9.26 -21.16
CA PHE A 458 -1.74 10.72 -21.27
C PHE A 458 -3.04 11.42 -20.85
N VAL A 459 -2.97 12.69 -20.41
CA VAL A 459 -4.13 13.54 -20.02
C VAL A 459 -5.25 13.52 -21.07
N SER A 460 -4.89 13.31 -22.33
CA SER A 460 -5.73 13.50 -23.49
C SER A 460 -6.18 12.22 -24.16
N SER A 461 -5.90 11.05 -23.59
CA SER A 461 -6.30 9.75 -24.14
C SER A 461 -7.82 9.62 -24.36
N LEU A 462 -8.66 10.37 -23.64
CA LEU A 462 -10.13 10.34 -23.80
C LEU A 462 -10.75 11.69 -24.23
N GLY A 463 -9.95 12.70 -24.53
CA GLY A 463 -10.47 14.03 -24.87
C GLY A 463 -11.30 14.65 -23.75
N MET A 464 -12.46 15.23 -24.12
CA MET A 464 -13.41 15.84 -23.16
C MET A 464 -14.66 14.99 -22.92
N ALA A 465 -14.73 13.77 -23.46
CA ALA A 465 -15.87 12.89 -23.28
C ALA A 465 -16.00 12.44 -21.81
N ALA A 466 -17.24 12.31 -21.33
CA ALA A 466 -17.52 11.55 -20.11
C ALA A 466 -17.26 10.06 -20.36
N VAL A 467 -17.04 9.29 -19.31
CA VAL A 467 -16.64 7.87 -19.41
C VAL A 467 -17.60 7.02 -18.61
N THR A 468 -18.08 5.91 -19.18
CA THR A 468 -18.91 4.93 -18.47
C THR A 468 -18.26 3.57 -18.54
N VAL A 469 -17.95 2.98 -17.39
CA VAL A 469 -17.36 1.65 -17.26
C VAL A 469 -18.44 0.68 -16.76
N GLN A 470 -18.89 -0.20 -17.64
CA GLN A 470 -19.79 -1.29 -17.28
C GLN A 470 -19.08 -2.32 -16.39
N GLU A 471 -19.84 -3.04 -15.57
CA GLU A 471 -19.36 -4.22 -14.84
C GLU A 471 -18.56 -5.16 -15.77
N GLY A 472 -17.43 -5.64 -15.26
CA GLY A 472 -16.47 -6.46 -15.98
C GLY A 472 -15.45 -5.68 -16.81
N SER A 473 -15.58 -4.36 -17.00
CA SER A 473 -14.62 -3.52 -17.74
C SER A 473 -13.79 -2.63 -16.81
N ALA A 474 -12.66 -2.09 -17.29
CA ALA A 474 -11.73 -1.32 -16.43
C ALA A 474 -10.90 -0.26 -17.17
N ILE A 475 -10.45 0.76 -16.42
CA ILE A 475 -9.51 1.81 -16.84
C ILE A 475 -8.19 1.65 -16.08
N ASP A 476 -7.08 1.54 -16.81
CA ASP A 476 -5.72 1.42 -16.29
C ASP A 476 -4.93 2.71 -16.58
N LEU A 477 -4.75 3.57 -15.57
CA LEU A 477 -3.97 4.80 -15.71
C LEU A 477 -2.47 4.49 -15.63
N ARG A 478 -1.72 5.00 -16.60
CA ARG A 478 -0.26 4.84 -16.77
C ARG A 478 0.41 6.17 -17.04
N GLY A 479 -0.17 7.26 -16.55
CA GLY A 479 0.28 8.61 -16.90
C GLY A 479 1.57 9.02 -16.21
N TYR A 480 1.78 8.52 -14.99
CA TYR A 480 2.91 8.86 -14.11
C TYR A 480 3.01 10.35 -13.77
N GLY A 481 1.90 10.95 -13.32
CA GLY A 481 1.80 12.38 -13.00
C GLY A 481 0.67 13.11 -13.72
N VAL A 482 -0.31 12.37 -14.24
CA VAL A 482 -1.31 12.87 -15.18
C VAL A 482 -2.63 13.17 -14.47
N SER A 483 -3.21 14.34 -14.73
CA SER A 483 -4.52 14.74 -14.21
C SER A 483 -5.62 14.54 -15.25
N TYR A 484 -6.60 13.69 -14.95
CA TYR A 484 -7.72 13.35 -15.83
C TYR A 484 -8.98 14.13 -15.42
N GLY A 485 -9.45 15.03 -16.28
CA GLY A 485 -10.59 15.92 -16.01
C GLY A 485 -11.97 15.37 -16.40
N ASN A 486 -12.04 14.13 -16.91
CA ASN A 486 -13.26 13.53 -17.44
C ASN A 486 -14.22 13.09 -16.32
N ASP A 487 -15.52 13.31 -16.48
CA ASP A 487 -16.51 12.67 -15.61
C ASP A 487 -16.54 11.16 -15.86
N LEU A 488 -16.70 10.37 -14.79
CA LEU A 488 -16.55 8.92 -14.79
C LEU A 488 -17.71 8.22 -14.07
N ALA A 489 -18.41 7.32 -14.75
CA ALA A 489 -19.37 6.40 -14.14
C ALA A 489 -18.78 4.99 -14.02
N LEU A 490 -18.87 4.37 -12.83
CA LEU A 490 -18.36 3.01 -12.54
C LEU A 490 -19.51 2.11 -12.06
N ALA A 491 -19.76 1.01 -12.78
CA ALA A 491 -20.92 0.13 -12.57
C ALA A 491 -20.63 -1.21 -11.87
N GLY A 492 -19.37 -1.57 -11.60
CA GLY A 492 -19.05 -2.85 -10.96
C GLY A 492 -17.56 -3.06 -10.74
N ALA A 493 -17.15 -4.29 -10.38
CA ALA A 493 -15.76 -4.72 -10.48
C ALA A 493 -15.34 -4.85 -11.96
N GLY A 494 -14.04 -4.75 -12.24
CA GLY A 494 -13.54 -4.85 -13.62
C GLY A 494 -13.23 -6.28 -14.08
N VAL A 495 -12.31 -6.38 -15.04
CA VAL A 495 -11.99 -7.64 -15.75
C VAL A 495 -11.52 -8.76 -14.81
N THR A 496 -11.78 -10.00 -15.22
CA THR A 496 -11.53 -11.22 -14.44
C THR A 496 -10.04 -11.35 -14.08
N GLY A 497 -9.74 -11.60 -12.81
CA GLY A 497 -8.36 -11.65 -12.31
C GLY A 497 -7.75 -10.29 -11.94
N SER A 498 -8.42 -9.17 -12.26
CA SER A 498 -8.02 -7.82 -11.80
C SER A 498 -8.90 -7.29 -10.67
N ALA A 499 -10.22 -7.52 -10.73
CA ALA A 499 -11.23 -7.11 -9.73
C ALA A 499 -11.41 -5.60 -9.46
N TRP A 500 -10.65 -4.71 -10.10
CA TRP A 500 -10.82 -3.24 -10.05
C TRP A 500 -11.34 -2.68 -11.38
N ALA A 501 -12.13 -1.60 -11.31
CA ALA A 501 -12.60 -0.88 -12.51
C ALA A 501 -11.79 0.39 -12.82
N LEU A 502 -11.01 0.89 -11.85
CA LEU A 502 -10.06 1.98 -12.04
C LEU A 502 -8.74 1.65 -11.34
N ARG A 503 -7.61 1.88 -11.98
CA ARG A 503 -6.28 1.76 -11.37
C ARG A 503 -5.41 2.97 -11.64
N PHE A 504 -4.69 3.45 -10.62
CA PHE A 504 -3.74 4.55 -10.71
C PHE A 504 -2.28 4.06 -10.84
N ALA A 505 -1.49 4.80 -11.62
CA ALA A 505 -0.03 4.83 -11.51
C ALA A 505 0.42 6.01 -10.62
N SER A 506 1.71 6.03 -10.25
CA SER A 506 2.23 7.00 -9.27
C SER A 506 2.30 8.42 -9.84
N GLY A 507 1.72 9.38 -9.13
CA GLY A 507 1.52 10.77 -9.54
C GLY A 507 0.15 11.07 -10.16
N ASP A 508 -0.61 10.04 -10.57
CA ASP A 508 -1.86 10.26 -11.31
C ASP A 508 -2.98 10.82 -10.42
N THR A 509 -3.81 11.68 -11.02
CA THR A 509 -4.91 12.40 -10.35
C THR A 509 -6.19 12.29 -11.16
N TRP A 510 -7.30 11.97 -10.51
CA TRP A 510 -8.64 12.10 -11.11
C TRP A 510 -9.33 13.36 -10.60
N ALA A 511 -9.63 14.27 -11.53
CA ALA A 511 -10.17 15.60 -11.26
C ALA A 511 -11.60 15.82 -11.78
N GLY A 512 -12.11 14.96 -12.66
CA GLY A 512 -13.55 14.95 -13.00
C GLY A 512 -14.40 14.28 -11.91
N GLY A 513 -15.72 14.44 -11.95
CA GLY A 513 -16.63 13.81 -10.99
C GLY A 513 -16.70 12.29 -11.19
N ILE A 514 -16.81 11.52 -10.11
CA ILE A 514 -17.00 10.06 -10.20
C ILE A 514 -18.41 9.68 -9.71
N ARG A 515 -19.14 8.86 -10.47
CA ARG A 515 -20.45 8.34 -10.13
C ARG A 515 -20.42 6.82 -10.00
N LEU A 516 -20.62 6.32 -8.79
CA LEU A 516 -20.71 4.90 -8.46
C LEU A 516 -22.15 4.40 -8.71
N THR A 517 -22.37 3.76 -9.85
CA THR A 517 -23.68 3.16 -10.20
C THR A 517 -23.80 1.71 -9.72
N GLY A 518 -22.67 1.05 -9.43
CA GLY A 518 -22.58 -0.24 -8.74
C GLY A 518 -21.34 -0.32 -7.86
N SER A 519 -21.24 -1.36 -7.03
CA SER A 519 -20.09 -1.52 -6.13
C SER A 519 -18.82 -1.88 -6.91
N THR A 520 -17.76 -1.12 -6.69
CA THR A 520 -16.53 -1.18 -7.49
C THR A 520 -15.28 -1.25 -6.63
N ALA A 521 -14.11 -1.42 -7.26
CA ALA A 521 -12.82 -1.28 -6.59
C ALA A 521 -11.89 -0.37 -7.39
N ILE A 522 -11.15 0.46 -6.65
CA ILE A 522 -10.11 1.36 -7.15
C ILE A 522 -8.78 0.84 -6.62
N ARG A 523 -7.80 0.66 -7.51
CA ARG A 523 -6.49 0.08 -7.16
C ARG A 523 -5.33 1.07 -7.32
N LEU A 524 -4.36 0.98 -6.44
CA LEU A 524 -3.08 1.69 -6.53
C LEU A 524 -1.96 0.69 -6.88
N GLY A 525 -1.56 0.68 -8.16
CA GLY A 525 -0.45 -0.11 -8.68
C GLY A 525 -0.60 -1.64 -8.70
N ASP A 526 0.42 -2.30 -9.28
CA ASP A 526 0.64 -3.76 -9.18
C ASP A 526 1.94 -4.09 -8.43
N SER A 527 2.94 -3.21 -8.48
CA SER A 527 4.19 -3.32 -7.73
C SER A 527 4.77 -1.92 -7.46
N GLY A 528 5.51 -1.78 -6.35
CA GLY A 528 6.05 -0.49 -5.89
C GLY A 528 5.01 0.43 -5.22
N ALA A 529 5.49 1.50 -4.59
CA ALA A 529 4.63 2.49 -3.94
C ALA A 529 4.03 3.46 -4.97
N VAL A 530 2.71 3.61 -4.96
CA VAL A 530 1.95 4.52 -5.82
C VAL A 530 1.36 5.65 -4.99
N ALA A 531 1.68 6.89 -5.31
CA ALA A 531 0.95 8.06 -4.81
C ALA A 531 -0.11 8.45 -5.84
N ALA A 532 -1.36 8.68 -5.44
CA ALA A 532 -2.43 9.09 -6.35
C ALA A 532 -3.43 10.02 -5.64
N SER A 533 -4.26 10.74 -6.39
CA SER A 533 -5.33 11.56 -5.81
C SER A 533 -6.65 11.52 -6.57
N ILE A 534 -7.75 11.68 -5.83
CA ILE A 534 -9.09 11.96 -6.35
C ILE A 534 -9.51 13.29 -5.72
N THR A 535 -9.58 14.34 -6.54
CA THR A 535 -9.80 15.72 -6.06
C THR A 535 -11.26 16.16 -6.15
N SER A 536 -12.03 15.60 -7.09
CA SER A 536 -13.46 15.87 -7.23
C SER A 536 -14.35 14.92 -6.42
N ALA A 537 -15.59 15.33 -6.22
CA ALA A 537 -16.58 14.57 -5.46
C ALA A 537 -17.01 13.26 -6.16
N MET A 538 -17.17 12.21 -5.35
CA MET A 538 -17.72 10.92 -5.74
C MET A 538 -19.17 10.80 -5.26
N THR A 539 -20.09 10.38 -6.12
CA THR A 539 -21.54 10.35 -5.88
C THR A 539 -22.16 8.99 -6.26
N GLY A 540 -23.41 8.73 -5.87
CA GLY A 540 -24.16 7.55 -6.36
C GLY A 540 -24.62 6.59 -5.26
N THR A 541 -24.84 5.33 -5.62
CA THR A 541 -25.39 4.29 -4.73
C THR A 541 -24.45 3.10 -4.54
N GLY A 542 -23.46 2.92 -5.43
CA GLY A 542 -22.45 1.88 -5.31
C GLY A 542 -21.48 2.11 -4.14
N GLY A 543 -20.89 1.01 -3.65
CA GLY A 543 -19.75 1.05 -2.73
C GLY A 543 -18.41 1.14 -3.46
N VAL A 544 -17.33 1.36 -2.72
CA VAL A 544 -15.97 1.40 -3.27
C VAL A 544 -14.96 0.73 -2.36
N THR A 545 -14.15 -0.18 -2.91
CA THR A 545 -12.99 -0.76 -2.23
C THR A 545 -11.70 -0.09 -2.73
N TYR A 546 -10.97 0.58 -1.85
CA TYR A 546 -9.61 1.04 -2.14
C TYR A 546 -8.63 -0.09 -1.81
N SER A 547 -7.86 -0.51 -2.81
CA SER A 547 -6.81 -1.51 -2.66
C SER A 547 -5.47 -0.98 -3.16
N GLY A 548 -4.36 -1.48 -2.60
CA GLY A 548 -3.04 -1.04 -3.00
C GLY A 548 -1.95 -2.06 -2.68
N VAL A 549 -0.82 -1.90 -3.35
CA VAL A 549 0.41 -2.60 -2.99
C VAL A 549 1.34 -1.68 -2.19
N ALA A 550 2.22 -2.29 -1.38
CA ALA A 550 3.39 -1.69 -0.71
C ALA A 550 3.40 -0.16 -0.53
N ALA A 551 3.02 0.33 0.66
CA ALA A 551 3.16 1.75 1.06
C ALA A 551 2.52 2.81 0.12
N SER A 552 1.60 2.41 -0.76
CA SER A 552 0.87 3.33 -1.64
C SER A 552 0.01 4.33 -0.86
N SER A 553 -0.22 5.52 -1.41
CA SER A 553 -0.96 6.63 -0.78
C SER A 553 -2.03 7.17 -1.72
N LEU A 554 -3.31 7.08 -1.34
CA LEU A 554 -4.43 7.72 -2.04
C LEU A 554 -4.89 8.97 -1.27
N VAL A 555 -4.88 10.14 -1.90
CA VAL A 555 -5.49 11.37 -1.34
C VAL A 555 -6.94 11.50 -1.83
N LEU A 556 -7.89 11.63 -0.90
CA LEU A 556 -9.29 11.92 -1.19
C LEU A 556 -9.60 13.37 -0.77
N ALA A 557 -9.67 14.27 -1.75
CA ALA A 557 -9.95 15.70 -1.54
C ALA A 557 -11.35 16.14 -2.03
N GLY A 558 -12.18 15.21 -2.53
CA GLY A 558 -13.59 15.45 -2.84
C GLY A 558 -14.51 15.23 -1.62
N ARG A 559 -15.57 16.04 -1.49
CA ARG A 559 -16.68 15.78 -0.55
C ARG A 559 -17.63 14.76 -1.17
N ASN A 560 -17.49 13.50 -0.77
CA ASN A 560 -18.21 12.40 -1.39
C ASN A 560 -19.59 12.18 -0.76
N THR A 561 -20.55 11.72 -1.55
CA THR A 561 -21.96 11.56 -1.18
C THR A 561 -22.57 10.23 -1.60
N TYR A 562 -21.75 9.26 -2.03
CA TYR A 562 -22.24 7.92 -2.36
C TYR A 562 -22.70 7.15 -1.11
N ALA A 563 -23.77 6.37 -1.25
CA ALA A 563 -24.42 5.68 -0.13
C ALA A 563 -23.90 4.26 0.15
N GLY A 564 -23.16 3.64 -0.78
CA GLY A 564 -22.63 2.30 -0.60
C GLY A 564 -21.43 2.24 0.36
N THR A 565 -21.12 1.03 0.84
CA THR A 565 -20.01 0.80 1.77
C THR A 565 -18.66 1.17 1.14
N THR A 566 -17.85 1.92 1.87
CA THR A 566 -16.43 2.09 1.59
C THR A 566 -15.63 0.97 2.26
N THR A 567 -14.68 0.36 1.56
CA THR A 567 -13.70 -0.55 2.15
C THR A 567 -12.29 -0.02 1.92
N VAL A 568 -11.48 0.06 2.97
CA VAL A 568 -10.04 0.35 2.90
C VAL A 568 -9.28 -0.96 3.12
N ASP A 569 -8.64 -1.46 2.06
CA ASP A 569 -7.82 -2.68 2.06
C ASP A 569 -6.46 -2.40 1.40
N MET A 570 -5.72 -1.46 1.99
CA MET A 570 -4.52 -0.88 1.40
C MET A 570 -3.22 -1.65 1.71
N GLY A 571 -3.29 -2.77 2.43
CA GLY A 571 -2.14 -3.55 2.88
C GLY A 571 -1.29 -2.77 3.87
N SER A 572 -0.16 -2.23 3.41
CA SER A 572 0.69 -1.29 4.17
C SER A 572 0.57 0.18 3.71
N GLY A 573 -0.29 0.45 2.72
CA GLY A 573 -0.56 1.79 2.22
C GLY A 573 -1.55 2.60 3.08
N VAL A 574 -1.84 3.83 2.63
CA VAL A 574 -2.65 4.82 3.32
C VAL A 574 -3.73 5.44 2.42
N VAL A 575 -4.89 5.72 2.99
CA VAL A 575 -5.85 6.69 2.44
C VAL A 575 -5.78 7.97 3.27
N ARG A 576 -5.48 9.09 2.63
CA ARG A 576 -5.35 10.42 3.22
C ARG A 576 -6.61 11.24 2.97
N VAL A 577 -7.20 11.76 4.04
CA VAL A 577 -8.37 12.64 3.99
C VAL A 577 -7.91 14.07 3.74
N GLY A 578 -8.30 14.65 2.61
CA GLY A 578 -8.03 16.02 2.22
C GLY A 578 -8.71 17.07 3.11
N VAL A 579 -8.28 18.32 2.98
CA VAL A 579 -9.13 19.50 3.25
C VAL A 579 -9.76 19.95 1.92
N ALA A 580 -10.93 20.58 1.99
CA ALA A 580 -11.42 21.35 0.84
C ALA A 580 -10.54 22.61 0.66
N SER A 581 -10.48 23.15 -0.56
CA SER A 581 -10.06 24.54 -0.76
C SER A 581 -10.96 25.49 0.06
N GLU A 582 -10.38 26.57 0.59
CA GLU A 582 -11.13 27.58 1.34
C GLU A 582 -12.33 28.12 0.54
N GLY A 583 -13.46 28.36 1.22
CA GLY A 583 -14.70 28.90 0.64
C GLY A 583 -15.86 27.90 0.52
N ALA A 584 -15.63 26.58 0.60
CA ALA A 584 -16.70 25.59 0.61
C ALA A 584 -17.28 25.37 2.03
N VAL A 585 -18.51 25.81 2.28
CA VAL A 585 -19.19 25.64 3.58
C VAL A 585 -19.44 24.15 3.86
N GLY A 586 -18.77 23.62 4.89
CA GLY A 586 -18.77 22.19 5.22
C GLY A 586 -17.78 21.40 4.36
N GLY A 587 -16.50 21.44 4.75
CA GLY A 587 -15.41 20.85 3.99
C GLY A 587 -15.41 19.31 3.90
N VAL A 588 -14.48 18.80 3.09
CA VAL A 588 -14.21 17.37 2.82
C VAL A 588 -14.06 16.52 4.08
N THR A 589 -13.66 17.15 5.19
CA THR A 589 -13.47 16.54 6.51
C THR A 589 -14.64 15.66 6.96
N ALA A 590 -15.87 15.96 6.54
CA ALA A 590 -17.11 15.27 6.89
C ALA A 590 -17.59 14.20 5.88
N GLY A 591 -16.98 14.09 4.70
CA GLY A 591 -17.54 13.33 3.58
C GLY A 591 -16.55 12.53 2.73
N ALA A 592 -15.29 12.37 3.14
CA ALA A 592 -14.27 11.69 2.33
C ALA A 592 -14.61 10.21 1.98
N PHE A 593 -15.47 9.54 2.74
CA PHE A 593 -15.85 8.14 2.53
C PHE A 593 -17.33 7.93 2.18
N GLY A 594 -17.98 8.95 1.61
CA GLY A 594 -19.41 8.92 1.28
C GLY A 594 -20.30 9.01 2.52
N THR A 595 -21.54 8.57 2.40
CA THR A 595 -22.52 8.50 3.52
C THR A 595 -22.78 7.07 4.01
N GLY A 596 -22.28 6.06 3.30
CA GLY A 596 -22.39 4.65 3.69
C GLY A 596 -21.44 4.24 4.83
N PRO A 597 -21.46 2.96 5.26
CA PRO A 597 -20.51 2.43 6.24
C PRO A 597 -19.05 2.45 5.73
N LEU A 598 -18.08 2.51 6.65
CA LEU A 598 -16.65 2.44 6.36
C LEU A 598 -16.03 1.17 6.99
N THR A 599 -15.60 0.23 6.15
CA THR A 599 -14.87 -0.97 6.56
C THR A 599 -13.37 -0.71 6.47
N LEU A 600 -12.64 -0.95 7.57
CA LEU A 600 -11.19 -0.85 7.64
C LEU A 600 -10.62 -2.27 7.75
N ALA A 601 -10.23 -2.83 6.60
CA ALA A 601 -9.71 -4.19 6.48
C ALA A 601 -8.18 -4.24 6.62
N SER A 602 -7.45 -3.31 5.99
CA SER A 602 -6.00 -3.20 6.13
C SER A 602 -5.47 -1.81 5.75
N GLY A 603 -4.23 -1.51 6.16
CA GLY A 603 -3.56 -0.25 5.86
C GLY A 603 -3.87 0.87 6.86
N ARG A 604 -3.73 2.11 6.39
CA ARG A 604 -3.78 3.33 7.21
C ARG A 604 -4.85 4.32 6.76
N VAL A 605 -5.45 5.04 7.71
CA VAL A 605 -6.23 6.26 7.45
C VAL A 605 -5.59 7.44 8.18
N ALA A 606 -5.37 8.55 7.48
CA ALA A 606 -4.66 9.72 8.02
C ALA A 606 -5.19 11.05 7.43
N GLY A 607 -4.77 12.18 8.00
CA GLY A 607 -4.92 13.49 7.35
C GLY A 607 -3.96 13.65 6.16
N SER A 608 -4.27 14.61 5.27
CA SER A 608 -3.34 15.06 4.22
C SER A 608 -2.38 16.16 4.68
N ASP A 609 -2.58 16.72 5.87
CA ASP A 609 -1.76 17.77 6.49
C ASP A 609 -1.58 17.49 8.00
N ALA A 610 -0.76 18.30 8.67
CA ALA A 610 -0.37 18.09 10.06
C ALA A 610 -1.24 18.81 11.11
N ALA A 611 -2.19 19.65 10.70
CA ALA A 611 -2.85 20.63 11.59
C ALA A 611 -4.38 20.49 11.68
N THR A 612 -5.06 20.16 10.59
CA THR A 612 -6.52 20.31 10.52
C THR A 612 -7.26 19.03 10.93
N THR A 613 -8.08 19.10 11.96
CA THR A 613 -8.92 17.97 12.40
C THR A 613 -9.84 17.44 11.29
N ARG A 614 -9.95 16.12 11.15
CA ARG A 614 -10.86 15.44 10.20
C ARG A 614 -11.97 14.70 10.94
N THR A 615 -13.23 14.83 10.51
CA THR A 615 -14.40 14.29 11.23
C THR A 615 -15.18 13.29 10.37
N ILE A 616 -14.76 12.02 10.40
CA ILE A 616 -15.38 10.93 9.66
C ILE A 616 -16.76 10.62 10.28
N LEU A 617 -17.82 10.86 9.50
CA LEU A 617 -19.22 10.67 9.93
C LEU A 617 -19.73 9.23 9.74
N ASN A 618 -19.01 8.41 8.99
CA ASN A 618 -19.40 7.05 8.64
C ASN A 618 -19.36 6.12 9.87
N PRO A 619 -20.35 5.22 10.07
CA PRO A 619 -20.21 4.14 11.04
C PRO A 619 -19.08 3.22 10.56
N ILE A 620 -18.13 2.88 11.45
CA ILE A 620 -16.92 2.14 11.08
C ILE A 620 -16.95 0.69 11.54
N SER A 621 -16.37 -0.20 10.73
CA SER A 621 -16.14 -1.61 11.04
C SER A 621 -14.66 -1.94 10.86
N VAL A 622 -13.93 -2.23 11.93
CA VAL A 622 -12.52 -2.61 11.90
C VAL A 622 -12.43 -4.13 11.79
N THR A 623 -12.16 -4.63 10.58
CA THR A 623 -12.19 -6.06 10.25
C THR A 623 -10.80 -6.70 10.19
N GLY A 624 -9.73 -5.91 10.08
CA GLY A 624 -8.35 -6.38 10.19
C GLY A 624 -7.46 -5.45 11.03
N ASN A 625 -6.15 -5.63 10.93
CA ASN A 625 -5.18 -4.81 11.66
C ASN A 625 -4.87 -3.54 10.86
N VAL A 626 -5.02 -2.37 11.49
CA VAL A 626 -5.00 -1.08 10.79
C VAL A 626 -4.21 -0.02 11.55
N SER A 627 -3.86 1.06 10.86
CA SER A 627 -3.22 2.25 11.46
C SER A 627 -4.12 3.48 11.30
N LEU A 628 -4.21 4.34 12.33
CA LEU A 628 -4.96 5.60 12.27
C LEU A 628 -4.07 6.78 12.71
N GLY A 629 -4.18 7.91 12.01
CA GLY A 629 -3.30 9.06 12.21
C GLY A 629 -1.89 8.82 11.66
N GLU A 630 -1.00 9.81 11.78
CA GLU A 630 0.42 9.72 11.36
C GLU A 630 1.32 10.61 12.22
N ALA A 631 2.51 10.11 12.55
CA ALA A 631 3.47 10.83 13.41
C ALA A 631 3.96 12.16 12.81
N PHE A 632 4.12 12.25 11.48
CA PHE A 632 4.56 13.46 10.78
C PHE A 632 3.41 14.37 10.34
N ALA A 633 2.18 13.84 10.31
CA ALA A 633 0.97 14.55 9.94
C ALA A 633 -0.03 14.43 11.11
N SER A 634 0.32 15.10 12.21
CA SER A 634 -0.29 15.00 13.55
C SER A 634 -1.75 15.47 13.66
N ALA A 635 -2.40 15.80 12.53
CA ALA A 635 -3.79 16.22 12.46
C ALA A 635 -4.71 15.20 13.18
N PRO A 636 -5.59 15.65 14.10
CA PRO A 636 -6.49 14.74 14.79
C PRO A 636 -7.53 14.12 13.85
N LEU A 637 -7.81 12.83 14.05
CA LEU A 637 -8.97 12.16 13.44
C LEU A 637 -10.09 12.00 14.46
N VAL A 638 -11.32 12.31 14.07
CA VAL A 638 -12.53 12.12 14.87
C VAL A 638 -13.47 11.21 14.08
N PHE A 639 -13.83 10.07 14.65
CA PHE A 639 -14.88 9.19 14.15
C PHE A 639 -16.15 9.49 14.95
N ALA A 640 -17.14 10.10 14.30
CA ALA A 640 -18.32 10.65 14.97
C ALA A 640 -19.41 9.59 15.24
N ALA A 641 -19.55 8.62 14.33
CA ALA A 641 -20.51 7.53 14.45
C ALA A 641 -19.94 6.31 15.19
N ALA A 642 -20.75 5.26 15.33
CA ALA A 642 -20.38 4.04 16.03
C ALA A 642 -19.20 3.31 15.38
N ALA A 643 -18.39 2.65 16.20
CA ALA A 643 -17.22 1.87 15.80
C ALA A 643 -17.34 0.42 16.28
N THR A 644 -17.32 -0.53 15.34
CA THR A 644 -17.40 -1.97 15.63
C THR A 644 -16.06 -2.64 15.34
N ILE A 645 -15.48 -3.33 16.32
CA ILE A 645 -14.26 -4.12 16.18
C ILE A 645 -14.65 -5.57 15.90
N SER A 646 -14.17 -6.18 14.80
CA SER A 646 -14.60 -7.53 14.41
C SER A 646 -13.60 -8.61 14.81
N GLY A 647 -13.80 -9.23 15.98
CA GLY A 647 -12.82 -10.13 16.59
C GLY A 647 -11.61 -9.38 17.15
N SER A 648 -10.57 -10.09 17.57
CA SER A 648 -9.36 -9.45 18.11
C SER A 648 -8.56 -8.70 17.05
N ARG A 649 -8.27 -7.42 17.29
CA ARG A 649 -7.58 -6.51 16.36
C ARG A 649 -6.47 -5.70 17.02
N THR A 650 -5.43 -5.45 16.24
CA THR A 650 -4.40 -4.45 16.55
C THR A 650 -4.70 -3.17 15.79
N ILE A 651 -4.77 -2.05 16.51
CA ILE A 651 -4.94 -0.72 15.94
C ILE A 651 -3.73 0.12 16.36
N ALA A 652 -2.87 0.43 15.39
CA ALA A 652 -1.79 1.39 15.56
C ALA A 652 -2.35 2.80 15.49
N ILE A 653 -1.97 3.66 16.43
CA ILE A 653 -2.43 5.03 16.53
C ILE A 653 -1.20 5.91 16.67
N ASP A 654 -0.91 6.70 15.65
CA ASP A 654 0.35 7.46 15.55
C ASP A 654 0.16 8.99 15.67
N SER A 655 -1.09 9.47 15.70
CA SER A 655 -1.47 10.83 16.12
C SER A 655 -2.72 10.78 17.01
N MET A 656 -3.36 11.91 17.30
CA MET A 656 -4.59 11.93 18.10
C MET A 656 -5.79 11.37 17.31
N VAL A 657 -6.46 10.37 17.85
CA VAL A 657 -7.66 9.75 17.28
C VAL A 657 -8.76 9.70 18.33
N THR A 658 -9.95 10.20 18.00
CA THR A 658 -11.13 10.17 18.88
C THR A 658 -12.22 9.31 18.27
N TRP A 659 -12.79 8.39 19.05
CA TRP A 659 -14.03 7.69 18.74
C TRP A 659 -15.14 8.27 19.62
N ALA A 660 -16.01 9.09 19.02
CA ALA A 660 -17.07 9.82 19.73
C ALA A 660 -18.38 9.03 19.81
N GLY A 661 -18.68 8.21 18.80
CA GLY A 661 -19.81 7.28 18.83
C GLY A 661 -19.54 6.03 19.69
N THR A 662 -20.58 5.21 19.88
CA THR A 662 -20.51 3.96 20.64
C THR A 662 -19.45 3.00 20.07
N VAL A 663 -18.67 2.38 20.95
CA VAL A 663 -17.64 1.39 20.62
C VAL A 663 -18.15 -0.01 20.96
N GLY A 664 -18.16 -0.91 19.98
CA GLY A 664 -18.66 -2.27 20.15
C GLY A 664 -17.77 -3.33 19.50
N GLU A 665 -18.17 -4.58 19.65
CA GLU A 665 -17.55 -5.75 19.04
C GLU A 665 -18.56 -6.56 18.22
N SER A 666 -18.11 -7.25 17.17
CA SER A 666 -18.98 -8.15 16.40
C SER A 666 -19.23 -9.50 17.09
N ALA A 667 -18.38 -9.87 18.04
CA ALA A 667 -18.48 -11.08 18.86
C ALA A 667 -17.96 -10.79 20.27
N ALA A 668 -18.65 -11.31 21.29
CA ALA A 668 -18.26 -11.17 22.68
C ALA A 668 -16.85 -11.74 22.94
N GLY A 669 -16.06 -11.04 23.75
CA GLY A 669 -14.69 -11.46 24.06
C GLY A 669 -13.63 -11.03 23.03
N SER A 670 -13.93 -10.09 22.14
CA SER A 670 -12.94 -9.52 21.20
C SER A 670 -11.87 -8.72 21.94
N PHE A 671 -10.65 -8.64 21.40
CA PHE A 671 -9.52 -7.95 22.03
C PHE A 671 -8.98 -6.76 21.21
N LEU A 672 -8.68 -5.63 21.86
CA LEU A 672 -8.22 -4.39 21.24
C LEU A 672 -6.79 -4.13 21.68
N ALA A 673 -5.84 -4.38 20.80
CA ALA A 673 -4.44 -4.03 21.01
C ALA A 673 -4.16 -2.63 20.43
N LYS A 674 -4.10 -1.62 21.31
CA LYS A 674 -3.63 -0.27 20.99
C LYS A 674 -2.11 -0.26 20.90
N THR A 675 -1.58 0.04 19.72
CA THR A 675 -0.15 0.26 19.46
C THR A 675 0.07 1.67 18.90
N GLY A 676 1.30 2.03 18.50
CA GLY A 676 1.64 3.38 18.05
C GLY A 676 1.75 4.38 19.21
N THR A 677 2.46 5.49 18.99
CA THR A 677 2.81 6.47 20.04
C THR A 677 1.70 7.48 20.34
N GLY A 678 0.70 7.60 19.48
CA GLY A 678 -0.40 8.56 19.60
C GLY A 678 -1.47 8.17 20.61
N THR A 679 -2.48 9.05 20.73
CA THR A 679 -3.57 8.97 21.71
C THR A 679 -4.87 8.49 21.06
N LEU A 680 -5.44 7.40 21.56
CA LEU A 680 -6.81 6.98 21.22
C LEU A 680 -7.77 7.40 22.34
N ALA A 681 -8.71 8.29 22.05
CA ALA A 681 -9.73 8.73 23.00
C ALA A 681 -11.09 8.12 22.68
N LEU A 682 -11.57 7.24 23.57
CA LEU A 682 -12.92 6.66 23.51
C LEU A 682 -13.86 7.57 24.31
N ARG A 683 -14.75 8.29 23.62
CA ARG A 683 -15.68 9.25 24.24
C ARG A 683 -17.14 8.80 24.21
N GLY A 684 -17.49 7.84 23.34
CA GLY A 684 -18.81 7.19 23.35
C GLY A 684 -18.92 6.07 24.38
N THR A 685 -20.14 5.54 24.53
CA THR A 685 -20.40 4.33 25.35
C THR A 685 -19.72 3.10 24.74
N SER A 686 -19.36 2.13 25.58
CA SER A 686 -18.73 0.88 25.16
C SER A 686 -19.64 -0.32 25.49
N SER A 687 -20.01 -1.09 24.47
CA SER A 687 -20.69 -2.39 24.62
C SER A 687 -19.72 -3.57 24.67
N TYR A 688 -18.43 -3.26 24.73
CA TYR A 688 -17.32 -4.15 24.46
C TYR A 688 -16.90 -4.97 25.69
N THR A 689 -16.72 -6.28 25.55
CA THR A 689 -16.57 -7.21 26.68
C THR A 689 -15.20 -7.86 26.82
N GLY A 690 -14.40 -8.05 25.77
CA GLY A 690 -13.17 -8.86 25.87
C GLY A 690 -11.91 -8.16 26.43
N GLY A 691 -11.93 -6.84 26.59
CA GLY A 691 -10.77 -6.10 27.12
C GLY A 691 -9.69 -5.82 26.06
N GLY A 692 -8.47 -5.45 26.45
CA GLY A 692 -7.48 -4.96 25.49
C GLY A 692 -6.07 -4.84 26.04
N SER A 693 -5.17 -4.29 25.23
CA SER A 693 -3.85 -3.85 25.67
C SER A 693 -3.50 -2.46 25.14
N VAL A 694 -2.71 -1.72 25.92
CA VAL A 694 -2.03 -0.49 25.51
C VAL A 694 -0.54 -0.79 25.52
N ALA A 695 0.02 -1.07 24.35
CA ALA A 695 1.44 -1.40 24.19
C ALA A 695 2.32 -0.15 24.05
N ALA A 696 1.75 0.95 23.54
CA ALA A 696 2.44 2.23 23.38
C ALA A 696 1.43 3.39 23.31
N GLY A 697 1.91 4.60 23.58
CA GLY A 697 1.11 5.83 23.58
C GLY A 697 0.04 5.82 24.67
N THR A 698 -1.08 6.50 24.38
CA THR A 698 -2.16 6.71 25.35
C THR A 698 -3.48 6.11 24.86
N LEU A 699 -4.21 5.44 25.74
CA LEU A 699 -5.64 5.15 25.59
C LEU A 699 -6.40 5.98 26.62
N VAL A 700 -7.42 6.74 26.21
CA VAL A 700 -8.28 7.53 27.10
C VAL A 700 -9.68 6.92 27.14
N PHE A 701 -10.18 6.58 28.32
CA PHE A 701 -11.61 6.39 28.56
C PHE A 701 -12.21 7.75 28.97
N GLY A 702 -12.69 8.53 28.00
CA GLY A 702 -13.16 9.90 28.20
C GLY A 702 -14.39 10.03 29.10
N ILE A 703 -15.18 8.96 29.20
CA ILE A 703 -16.29 8.80 30.15
C ILE A 703 -16.22 7.43 30.83
N THR A 704 -16.86 7.29 31.99
CA THR A 704 -16.94 6.01 32.73
C THR A 704 -17.59 4.88 31.93
N ALA A 705 -18.51 5.21 31.01
CA ALA A 705 -19.17 4.26 30.13
C ALA A 705 -18.34 3.85 28.89
N ALA A 706 -17.17 4.46 28.64
CA ALA A 706 -16.29 4.14 27.51
C ALA A 706 -15.37 2.93 27.77
N ARG A 707 -15.35 2.42 29.01
CA ARG A 707 -14.55 1.25 29.42
C ARG A 707 -15.16 -0.08 28.92
N PRO A 708 -14.38 -1.17 28.84
CA PRO A 708 -14.92 -2.51 28.68
C PRO A 708 -15.86 -2.90 29.83
N ALA A 709 -16.89 -3.68 29.53
CA ALA A 709 -17.91 -4.10 30.49
C ALA A 709 -17.34 -5.08 31.55
N THR A 710 -16.59 -6.10 31.09
CA THR A 710 -16.13 -7.24 31.89
C THR A 710 -14.65 -7.60 31.70
N GLY A 711 -14.09 -7.38 30.52
CA GLY A 711 -12.70 -7.72 30.17
C GLY A 711 -11.66 -6.73 30.71
N ARG A 712 -10.42 -7.21 30.86
CA ARG A 712 -9.31 -6.46 31.45
C ARG A 712 -8.54 -5.67 30.40
N THR A 713 -8.02 -4.50 30.77
CA THR A 713 -7.05 -3.77 29.93
C THR A 713 -5.66 -3.97 30.51
N ALA A 714 -4.74 -4.51 29.71
CA ALA A 714 -3.32 -4.58 30.04
C ALA A 714 -2.60 -3.30 29.59
N VAL A 715 -1.67 -2.78 30.38
CA VAL A 715 -0.91 -1.57 30.02
C VAL A 715 0.57 -1.87 30.18
N ALA A 716 1.34 -1.67 29.12
CA ALA A 716 2.78 -1.92 29.10
C ALA A 716 3.57 -0.82 29.82
N ALA A 717 4.80 -1.12 30.23
CA ALA A 717 5.71 -0.14 30.81
C ALA A 717 5.90 1.08 29.89
N GLY A 718 5.74 2.29 30.44
CA GLY A 718 5.80 3.55 29.69
C GLY A 718 4.58 3.91 28.83
N ALA A 719 3.63 2.99 28.64
CA ALA A 719 2.33 3.30 28.02
C ALA A 719 1.35 3.87 29.06
N THR A 720 0.35 4.64 28.60
CA THR A 720 -0.58 5.36 29.46
C THR A 720 -2.02 4.89 29.28
N LEU A 721 -2.69 4.55 30.39
CA LEU A 721 -4.15 4.47 30.42
C LEU A 721 -4.71 5.69 31.16
N ALA A 722 -5.49 6.50 30.46
CA ALA A 722 -6.00 7.77 30.93
C ALA A 722 -7.51 7.78 31.15
N LEU A 723 -7.95 8.54 32.15
CA LEU A 723 -9.36 8.69 32.51
C LEU A 723 -9.80 10.13 32.29
N GLY A 724 -10.85 10.34 31.49
CA GLY A 724 -11.46 11.65 31.31
C GLY A 724 -12.17 12.10 32.58
N VAL A 725 -11.95 13.34 33.01
CA VAL A 725 -12.54 13.93 34.22
C VAL A 725 -13.18 15.30 33.92
N GLY A 726 -14.04 15.77 34.83
CA GLY A 726 -14.63 17.11 34.81
C GLY A 726 -15.89 17.29 33.95
N GLY A 727 -16.27 16.31 33.12
CA GLY A 727 -17.48 16.37 32.26
C GLY A 727 -18.68 15.54 32.75
N THR A 728 -19.77 15.56 31.99
CA THR A 728 -20.94 14.69 32.20
C THR A 728 -20.59 13.22 31.90
N GLY A 729 -20.94 12.30 32.82
CA GLY A 729 -20.60 10.87 32.70
C GLY A 729 -19.11 10.54 32.86
N SER A 730 -18.30 11.55 33.16
CA SER A 730 -16.85 11.47 33.31
C SER A 730 -16.44 10.73 34.59
N TRP A 731 -15.15 10.44 34.75
CA TRP A 731 -14.65 9.78 35.95
C TRP A 731 -14.65 10.75 37.14
N VAL A 732 -14.95 10.21 38.32
CA VAL A 732 -14.95 10.90 39.62
C VAL A 732 -13.95 10.23 40.55
N ALA A 733 -13.43 10.94 41.56
CA ALA A 733 -12.32 10.46 42.40
C ALA A 733 -12.53 9.04 42.95
N SER A 734 -13.71 8.74 43.50
CA SER A 734 -14.06 7.41 44.00
C SER A 734 -13.93 6.28 42.95
N ASN A 735 -14.18 6.58 41.68
CA ASN A 735 -14.18 5.60 40.60
C ASN A 735 -12.80 5.50 39.93
N VAL A 736 -12.01 6.58 39.96
CA VAL A 736 -10.58 6.59 39.63
C VAL A 736 -9.84 5.67 40.62
N ASP A 737 -10.11 5.84 41.92
CA ASP A 737 -9.55 5.04 43.00
C ASP A 737 -9.88 3.54 42.81
N GLN A 738 -11.14 3.20 42.56
CA GLN A 738 -11.58 1.81 42.28
C GLN A 738 -10.89 1.17 41.07
N LEU A 739 -10.45 1.93 40.08
CA LEU A 739 -9.76 1.39 38.90
C LEU A 739 -8.29 1.05 39.19
N PHE A 740 -7.67 1.75 40.15
CA PHE A 740 -6.22 1.74 40.36
C PHE A 740 -5.75 1.09 41.67
N PHE A 741 -6.65 0.86 42.63
CA PHE A 741 -6.36 0.15 43.88
C PHE A 741 -6.97 -1.26 43.92
N THR A 742 -6.27 -2.20 44.54
CA THR A 742 -6.66 -3.62 44.53
C THR A 742 -7.66 -3.97 45.63
N GLY A 743 -8.81 -4.50 45.24
CA GLY A 743 -9.71 -5.23 46.12
C GLY A 743 -10.31 -6.45 45.42
N THR A 744 -10.06 -7.66 45.91
CA THR A 744 -10.74 -8.89 45.46
C THR A 744 -12.07 -9.03 46.19
N GLY A 745 -13.06 -8.23 45.80
CA GLY A 745 -14.45 -8.32 46.24
C GLY A 745 -15.38 -8.32 45.03
N ALA A 746 -16.45 -9.11 45.07
CA ALA A 746 -17.42 -9.17 43.98
C ALA A 746 -18.30 -7.92 43.96
N GLY A 747 -17.92 -6.91 43.16
CA GLY A 747 -18.77 -5.76 42.87
C GLY A 747 -17.99 -4.50 42.46
N THR A 748 -18.38 -3.95 41.30
CA THR A 748 -18.06 -2.59 40.82
C THR A 748 -16.70 -2.38 40.12
N LEU A 749 -16.78 -2.13 38.80
CA LEU A 749 -15.72 -1.81 37.81
C LEU A 749 -14.72 -2.94 37.46
N ALA A 750 -14.44 -3.09 36.16
CA ALA A 750 -13.61 -4.18 35.63
C ALA A 750 -12.11 -3.96 35.92
N ARG A 751 -11.46 -4.97 36.49
CA ARG A 751 -10.07 -4.97 36.96
C ARG A 751 -9.07 -4.68 35.82
N VAL A 752 -8.22 -3.67 35.98
CA VAL A 752 -7.16 -3.33 35.02
C VAL A 752 -5.84 -3.97 35.43
N ASP A 753 -5.31 -4.88 34.60
CA ASP A 753 -4.03 -5.56 34.85
C ASP A 753 -2.87 -4.72 34.26
N MET A 754 -2.58 -3.58 34.87
CA MET A 754 -1.48 -2.70 34.43
C MET A 754 -0.12 -3.17 34.98
N ASP A 755 0.90 -3.25 34.12
CA ASP A 755 2.31 -3.42 34.52
C ASP A 755 2.67 -2.38 35.60
N PRO A 756 3.45 -2.71 36.65
CA PRO A 756 3.77 -1.75 37.70
C PRO A 756 4.44 -0.45 37.19
N LYS A 757 5.15 -0.49 36.06
CA LYS A 757 5.81 0.64 35.38
C LYS A 757 4.93 1.30 34.30
N ALA A 758 3.65 0.97 34.24
CA ALA A 758 2.69 1.67 33.40
C ALA A 758 2.31 3.04 33.97
N ASN A 759 1.90 3.95 33.09
CA ASN A 759 1.47 5.30 33.46
C ASN A 759 -0.06 5.37 33.65
N VAL A 760 -0.47 6.10 34.68
CA VAL A 760 -1.87 6.50 34.93
C VAL A 760 -2.06 7.90 34.39
N GLY A 761 -3.02 8.06 33.48
CA GLY A 761 -3.39 9.36 32.94
C GLY A 761 -4.64 9.96 33.59
N ILE A 762 -4.64 11.26 33.81
CA ILE A 762 -5.84 12.04 34.15
C ILE A 762 -6.05 13.08 33.04
N ASP A 763 -7.14 12.94 32.28
CA ASP A 763 -7.49 13.82 31.16
C ASP A 763 -8.54 14.84 31.58
N THR A 764 -8.08 16.06 31.86
CA THR A 764 -8.92 17.20 32.22
C THR A 764 -9.46 17.95 30.99
N THR A 765 -9.48 17.36 29.79
CA THR A 765 -10.01 18.03 28.58
C THR A 765 -11.47 18.46 28.77
N ALA A 766 -12.30 17.66 29.45
CA ALA A 766 -13.72 17.97 29.65
C ALA A 766 -14.00 18.90 30.84
N GLY A 767 -13.02 19.13 31.71
CA GLY A 767 -13.13 20.05 32.84
C GLY A 767 -12.03 19.85 33.88
N SER A 768 -11.92 20.82 34.76
CA SER A 768 -10.99 20.83 35.90
C SER A 768 -11.34 19.76 36.95
N PHE A 769 -10.35 19.21 37.67
CA PHE A 769 -10.55 18.07 38.58
C PHE A 769 -9.69 18.12 39.84
N VAL A 770 -10.28 17.78 40.99
CA VAL A 770 -9.60 17.65 42.29
C VAL A 770 -9.45 16.17 42.63
N TYR A 771 -8.23 15.76 42.98
CA TYR A 771 -7.89 14.38 43.31
C TYR A 771 -7.11 14.33 44.63
N GLY A 772 -7.75 13.78 45.67
CA GLY A 772 -7.18 13.66 47.02
C GLY A 772 -6.39 12.38 47.27
N SER A 773 -6.29 11.51 46.26
CA SER A 773 -5.69 10.17 46.34
C SER A 773 -4.36 10.09 45.56
N SER A 774 -3.61 8.99 45.70
CA SER A 774 -2.40 8.73 44.91
C SER A 774 -2.67 7.70 43.82
N PRO A 775 -2.24 7.85 42.55
CA PRO A 775 -2.10 6.65 41.71
C PRO A 775 -1.15 5.65 42.40
N GLY A 776 -1.33 4.35 42.16
CA GLY A 776 -0.65 3.29 42.93
C GLY A 776 0.89 3.38 42.94
N SER A 777 1.52 2.90 44.02
CA SER A 777 2.88 3.23 44.46
C SER A 777 4.05 3.05 43.47
N GLN A 778 3.92 2.26 42.40
CA GLN A 778 5.00 2.03 41.42
C GLN A 778 4.80 2.76 40.09
N ARG A 779 3.64 3.42 39.89
CA ARG A 779 3.18 3.94 38.59
C ARG A 779 3.72 5.34 38.31
N GLY A 780 3.69 5.77 37.04
CA GLY A 780 3.87 7.18 36.68
C GLY A 780 2.52 7.92 36.61
N LEU A 781 2.51 9.23 36.81
CA LEU A 781 1.34 10.10 36.59
C LEU A 781 1.51 10.89 35.29
N VAL A 782 0.47 10.93 34.46
CA VAL A 782 0.40 11.74 33.25
C VAL A 782 -0.81 12.68 33.32
N LYS A 783 -0.57 13.99 33.31
CA LYS A 783 -1.60 15.02 33.25
C LYS A 783 -1.85 15.41 31.78
N LEU A 784 -3.07 15.20 31.32
CA LEU A 784 -3.56 15.50 29.96
C LEU A 784 -4.65 16.58 30.00
N GLY A 785 -4.94 17.19 28.84
CA GLY A 785 -5.98 18.22 28.66
C GLY A 785 -5.63 19.59 29.27
N ASP A 786 -6.33 20.65 28.84
CA ASP A 786 -5.89 22.02 29.10
C ASP A 786 -6.33 22.61 30.46
N ASN A 787 -7.31 22.00 31.13
CA ASN A 787 -7.77 22.44 32.46
C ASN A 787 -6.80 22.01 33.59
N THR A 788 -7.15 22.33 34.84
CA THR A 788 -6.32 22.07 36.03
C THR A 788 -6.65 20.72 36.68
N LEU A 789 -5.59 20.01 37.09
CA LEU A 789 -5.66 18.91 38.05
C LEU A 789 -5.06 19.40 39.38
N TRP A 790 -5.86 19.41 40.45
CA TRP A 790 -5.34 19.61 41.81
C TRP A 790 -5.09 18.26 42.48
N LEU A 791 -3.86 18.07 42.97
CA LEU A 791 -3.50 17.00 43.88
C LEU A 791 -3.52 17.57 45.30
N THR A 792 -4.60 17.32 46.05
CA THR A 792 -4.77 17.83 47.41
C THR A 792 -4.31 16.84 48.48
N GLY A 793 -4.05 15.58 48.10
CA GLY A 793 -3.49 14.55 48.96
C GLY A 793 -2.00 14.29 48.71
N THR A 794 -1.37 13.53 49.62
CA THR A 794 0.01 13.08 49.48
C THR A 794 0.10 11.93 48.47
N CYS A 795 0.74 12.16 47.32
CA CYS A 795 0.97 11.08 46.37
C CYS A 795 2.25 10.28 46.68
N THR A 796 2.18 8.96 46.53
CA THR A 796 3.22 7.99 46.92
C THR A 796 3.74 7.16 45.73
N TYR A 797 3.42 7.56 44.51
CA TYR A 797 3.86 6.88 43.28
C TYR A 797 5.31 7.21 42.94
N ALA A 798 6.09 6.20 42.53
CA ALA A 798 7.52 6.34 42.25
C ALA A 798 7.90 6.51 40.76
N GLY A 799 6.96 6.34 39.83
CA GLY A 799 7.23 6.34 38.38
C GLY A 799 7.46 7.71 37.73
N GLY A 800 7.45 8.80 38.51
CA GLY A 800 7.61 10.17 38.02
C GLY A 800 6.34 10.76 37.38
N THR A 801 6.44 12.01 36.95
CA THR A 801 5.29 12.82 36.51
C THR A 801 5.53 13.43 35.13
N ARG A 802 4.53 13.38 34.25
CA ARG A 802 4.53 14.12 32.97
C ARG A 802 3.30 15.02 32.87
N ILE A 803 3.49 16.29 32.55
CA ILE A 803 2.42 17.27 32.31
C ILE A 803 2.43 17.59 30.82
N GLU A 804 1.49 17.03 30.06
CA GLU A 804 1.39 17.25 28.61
C GLU A 804 0.65 18.54 28.26
N GLY A 805 -0.26 18.99 29.14
CA GLY A 805 -1.06 20.20 28.95
C GLY A 805 -1.76 20.66 30.23
N GLY A 806 -2.25 21.91 30.19
CA GLY A 806 -2.92 22.56 31.31
C GLY A 806 -2.03 22.73 32.55
N MET A 807 -2.65 22.69 33.73
CA MET A 807 -1.96 22.86 35.02
C MET A 807 -2.06 21.60 35.89
N LEU A 808 -0.95 21.23 36.53
CA LEU A 808 -0.93 20.33 37.69
C LEU A 808 -0.61 21.15 38.93
N ALA A 809 -1.55 21.24 39.86
CA ALA A 809 -1.39 21.96 41.12
C ALA A 809 -1.15 20.99 42.28
N LEU A 810 -0.05 21.19 43.00
CA LEU A 810 0.26 20.53 44.27
C LEU A 810 -0.36 21.37 45.39
N GLY A 811 -1.47 20.89 45.94
CA GLY A 811 -2.31 21.63 46.87
C GLY A 811 -3.29 22.60 46.20
N ASP A 812 -4.26 23.06 46.99
CA ASP A 812 -5.29 24.03 46.67
C ASP A 812 -5.23 25.28 47.57
N GLY A 813 -4.10 25.48 48.25
CA GLY A 813 -3.89 26.51 49.28
C GLY A 813 -3.75 25.93 50.70
N GLY A 814 -4.04 24.65 50.89
CA GLY A 814 -3.80 23.93 52.16
C GLY A 814 -2.34 23.51 52.40
N ALA A 815 -2.11 22.78 53.50
CA ALA A 815 -0.82 22.19 53.87
C ALA A 815 -0.67 20.72 53.38
N SER A 816 -1.39 20.36 52.31
CA SER A 816 -1.41 19.02 51.72
C SER A 816 -1.35 19.11 50.20
N GLY A 817 -1.10 17.97 49.54
CA GLY A 817 -0.81 17.92 48.11
C GLY A 817 0.68 17.80 47.83
N SER A 818 1.14 16.64 47.34
CA SER A 818 2.53 16.40 46.98
C SER A 818 2.65 15.29 45.93
N ILE A 819 3.82 15.23 45.28
CA ILE A 819 4.22 14.17 44.34
C ILE A 819 5.66 13.75 44.65
N LEU A 820 6.08 12.59 44.12
CA LEU A 820 7.45 12.09 44.24
C LEU A 820 8.11 11.98 42.85
N GLY A 821 9.44 12.06 42.84
CA GLY A 821 10.25 11.91 41.64
C GLY A 821 10.20 13.11 40.68
N ASN A 822 10.78 12.92 39.50
CA ASN A 822 11.00 13.99 38.53
C ASN A 822 9.72 14.38 37.78
N VAL A 823 9.68 15.62 37.29
CA VAL A 823 8.59 16.19 36.48
C VAL A 823 9.13 16.56 35.09
N ALA A 824 8.50 16.03 34.05
CA ALA A 824 8.63 16.53 32.68
C ALA A 824 7.38 17.33 32.33
N THR A 825 7.51 18.64 32.11
CA THR A 825 6.38 19.55 31.88
C THR A 825 6.44 20.27 30.54
N SER A 826 5.31 20.26 29.84
CA SER A 826 4.96 21.15 28.73
C SER A 826 3.81 22.10 29.09
N GLY A 827 3.18 21.91 30.25
CA GLY A 827 2.15 22.77 30.83
C GLY A 827 2.68 23.55 32.05
N THR A 828 1.83 23.79 33.05
CA THR A 828 2.24 24.43 34.31
C THR A 828 2.33 23.41 35.45
N LEU A 829 3.48 23.34 36.13
CA LEU A 829 3.57 22.78 37.48
C LEU A 829 3.35 23.90 38.49
N ALA A 830 2.27 23.83 39.28
CA ALA A 830 1.96 24.80 40.32
C ALA A 830 2.19 24.21 41.72
N ILE A 831 2.92 24.93 42.57
CA ILE A 831 3.06 24.63 44.00
C ILE A 831 2.16 25.60 44.76
N ASN A 832 1.02 25.12 45.22
CA ASN A 832 -0.02 25.90 45.89
C ASN A 832 -0.26 25.36 47.32
N ARG A 833 0.79 25.48 48.15
CA ARG A 833 0.80 25.07 49.55
C ARG A 833 0.99 26.26 50.50
N SER A 834 0.36 26.20 51.66
CA SER A 834 0.48 27.23 52.71
C SER A 834 1.62 26.99 53.72
N ASP A 835 2.24 25.82 53.70
CA ASP A 835 3.31 25.41 54.61
C ASP A 835 4.69 25.34 53.94
N ALA A 836 5.69 24.88 54.69
CA ALA A 836 7.03 24.60 54.15
C ALA A 836 7.03 23.28 53.38
N PHE A 837 7.42 23.32 52.10
CA PHE A 837 7.45 22.16 51.20
C PHE A 837 8.78 22.06 50.47
N VAL A 838 9.46 20.91 50.60
CA VAL A 838 10.69 20.62 49.86
C VAL A 838 10.35 19.80 48.62
N PHE A 839 10.69 20.32 47.45
CA PHE A 839 10.58 19.62 46.18
C PHE A 839 11.97 19.16 45.70
N SER A 840 12.18 17.84 45.76
CA SER A 840 13.46 17.18 45.49
C SER A 840 13.56 16.51 44.11
N GLY A 841 12.48 16.50 43.33
CA GLY A 841 12.50 16.02 41.94
C GLY A 841 13.13 17.05 41.00
N THR A 842 13.72 16.60 39.90
CA THR A 842 14.12 17.52 38.82
C THR A 842 12.90 17.94 38.00
N VAL A 843 12.84 19.21 37.60
CA VAL A 843 11.85 19.74 36.65
C VAL A 843 12.51 19.97 35.30
N SER A 844 11.88 19.50 34.23
CA SER A 844 12.41 19.51 32.84
C SER A 844 11.31 19.81 31.82
N GLY A 845 11.69 20.23 30.61
CA GLY A 845 10.76 20.53 29.51
C GLY A 845 10.49 22.02 29.29
N SER A 846 9.54 22.36 28.43
CA SER A 846 9.23 23.75 28.04
C SER A 846 8.18 24.44 28.92
N GLY A 847 7.61 23.72 29.89
CA GLY A 847 6.52 24.20 30.73
C GLY A 847 6.94 25.21 31.81
N GLN A 848 5.93 25.85 32.41
CA GLN A 848 6.07 26.85 33.46
C GLN A 848 6.15 26.20 34.86
N LEU A 849 6.93 26.81 35.75
CA LEU A 849 6.81 26.64 37.20
C LEU A 849 6.03 27.81 37.81
N LEU A 850 5.04 27.53 38.67
CA LEU A 850 4.24 28.54 39.36
C LEU A 850 4.26 28.28 40.88
N LYS A 851 4.79 29.23 41.66
CA LYS A 851 4.67 29.22 43.12
C LYS A 851 3.52 30.14 43.52
N ALA A 852 2.39 29.55 43.94
CA ALA A 852 1.12 30.25 44.16
C ALA A 852 0.62 30.26 45.61
N GLY A 853 1.03 29.30 46.44
CA GLY A 853 0.59 29.22 47.84
C GLY A 853 1.37 30.16 48.76
N SER A 854 0.83 30.48 49.94
CA SER A 854 1.46 31.42 50.88
C SER A 854 2.73 30.91 51.57
N GLY A 855 2.98 29.59 51.55
CA GLY A 855 4.10 28.97 52.26
C GLY A 855 5.48 29.15 51.60
N THR A 856 6.44 28.32 52.00
CA THR A 856 7.79 28.29 51.42
C THR A 856 7.97 27.02 50.59
N ALA A 857 8.29 27.15 49.31
CA ALA A 857 8.64 26.01 48.47
C ALA A 857 10.15 26.00 48.20
N THR A 858 10.86 24.92 48.57
CA THR A 858 12.32 24.81 48.38
C THR A 858 12.62 23.85 47.23
N LEU A 859 13.35 24.32 46.22
CA LEU A 859 13.84 23.51 45.10
C LEU A 859 15.25 23.02 45.39
N THR A 860 15.45 21.73 45.63
CA THR A 860 16.77 21.16 46.01
C THR A 860 17.46 20.38 44.89
N ALA A 861 16.96 20.47 43.66
CA ALA A 861 17.44 19.70 42.52
C ALA A 861 17.95 20.61 41.38
N ALA A 862 18.89 20.08 40.58
CA ALA A 862 19.28 20.68 39.31
C ALA A 862 18.13 20.58 38.30
N ASN A 863 17.60 21.71 37.86
CA ASN A 863 16.46 21.77 36.95
C ASN A 863 16.92 22.13 35.52
N THR A 864 16.13 21.73 34.53
CA THR A 864 16.44 21.93 33.10
C THR A 864 15.23 22.39 32.28
N PHE A 865 14.17 22.88 32.95
CA PHE A 865 13.01 23.43 32.25
C PHE A 865 13.31 24.83 31.71
N THR A 866 12.83 25.13 30.51
CA THR A 866 13.13 26.38 29.80
C THR A 866 12.00 27.41 29.85
N GLY A 867 10.81 27.01 30.32
CA GLY A 867 9.70 27.92 30.55
C GLY A 867 9.92 28.83 31.77
N PRO A 868 9.08 29.86 31.95
CA PRO A 868 9.26 30.82 33.04
C PRO A 868 8.97 30.18 34.41
N THR A 869 9.53 30.79 35.45
CA THR A 869 9.14 30.58 36.84
C THR A 869 8.39 31.81 37.33
N ARG A 870 7.16 31.66 37.82
CA ARG A 870 6.40 32.77 38.41
C ARG A 870 6.21 32.55 39.91
N VAL A 871 6.78 33.44 40.72
CA VAL A 871 6.56 33.53 42.16
C VAL A 871 5.43 34.52 42.41
N ALA A 872 4.23 33.99 42.62
CA ALA A 872 3.01 34.78 42.75
C ALA A 872 2.63 35.10 44.20
N ALA A 873 3.03 34.25 45.15
CA ALA A 873 2.84 34.45 46.59
C ALA A 873 3.83 33.61 47.42
N GLY A 874 4.04 34.03 48.68
CA GLY A 874 4.96 33.37 49.62
C GLY A 874 6.40 33.33 49.11
N ARG A 875 7.18 32.36 49.59
CA ARG A 875 8.61 32.22 49.24
C ARG A 875 8.86 31.05 48.28
N LEU A 876 9.65 31.28 47.23
CA LEU A 876 10.34 30.24 46.47
C LEU A 876 11.81 30.27 46.87
N GLN A 877 12.30 29.18 47.46
CA GLN A 877 13.65 29.05 47.99
C GLN A 877 14.51 28.23 47.01
N ILE A 878 15.59 28.83 46.51
CA ILE A 878 16.64 28.16 45.76
C ILE A 878 17.50 27.37 46.75
N GLY A 879 17.40 26.05 46.72
CA GLY A 879 18.22 25.13 47.54
C GLY A 879 19.28 24.36 46.74
N HIS A 880 19.45 24.67 45.45
CA HIS A 880 20.47 24.10 44.58
C HIS A 880 20.92 25.15 43.55
N ALA A 881 22.22 25.23 43.29
CA ALA A 881 22.85 26.32 42.51
C ALA A 881 22.16 26.59 41.16
N THR A 882 21.84 25.52 40.43
CA THR A 882 21.20 25.57 39.10
C THR A 882 19.69 25.32 39.12
N ALA A 883 19.00 25.48 40.26
CA ALA A 883 17.56 25.17 40.34
C ALA A 883 16.67 26.08 39.46
N LEU A 884 17.15 27.28 39.09
CA LEU A 884 16.44 28.26 38.26
C LEU A 884 17.37 28.89 37.18
N SER A 885 18.45 28.21 36.79
CA SER A 885 19.45 28.72 35.84
C SER A 885 18.95 28.89 34.40
N THR A 886 17.68 28.60 34.14
CA THR A 886 17.03 28.62 32.83
C THR A 886 15.67 29.29 32.91
N GLY A 887 15.30 30.03 31.85
CA GLY A 887 14.04 30.78 31.78
C GLY A 887 14.03 32.04 32.66
N THR A 888 12.95 32.82 32.56
CA THR A 888 12.75 34.03 33.37
C THR A 888 12.08 33.72 34.69
N VAL A 889 12.66 34.21 35.79
CA VAL A 889 12.05 34.20 37.12
C VAL A 889 11.30 35.53 37.34
N GLN A 890 9.98 35.47 37.38
CA GLN A 890 9.09 36.59 37.63
C GLN A 890 8.67 36.60 39.10
N VAL A 891 9.03 37.65 39.84
CA VAL A 891 8.68 37.80 41.27
C VAL A 891 7.64 38.91 41.42
N ALA A 892 6.44 38.54 41.86
CA ALA A 892 5.35 39.49 42.08
C ALA A 892 5.51 40.32 43.36
N ALA A 893 4.79 41.43 43.45
CA ALA A 893 4.72 42.23 44.67
C ALA A 893 4.21 41.40 45.86
N GLY A 894 4.90 41.49 47.01
CA GLY A 894 4.62 40.69 48.20
C GLY A 894 5.03 39.22 48.13
N ALA A 895 5.75 38.81 47.08
CA ALA A 895 6.32 37.46 46.94
C ALA A 895 7.85 37.49 47.04
N THR A 896 8.46 36.38 47.42
CA THR A 896 9.90 36.29 47.71
C THR A 896 10.59 35.19 46.91
N LEU A 897 11.70 35.53 46.25
CA LEU A 897 12.72 34.59 45.80
C LEU A 897 13.87 34.58 46.82
N GLY A 898 14.09 33.44 47.48
CA GLY A 898 15.18 33.28 48.44
C GLY A 898 16.34 32.48 47.87
N VAL A 899 17.58 32.90 48.13
CA VAL A 899 18.79 32.06 48.01
C VAL A 899 19.03 31.37 49.34
N ALA A 900 19.63 30.17 49.35
CA ALA A 900 19.97 29.47 50.58
C ALA A 900 21.31 29.95 51.14
N ASP A 901 21.48 29.83 52.46
CA ASP A 901 22.70 30.20 53.15
C ASP A 901 23.94 29.58 52.48
N PHE A 902 24.96 30.41 52.22
CA PHE A 902 26.22 30.05 51.55
C PHE A 902 26.06 29.47 50.12
N LEU A 903 24.86 29.53 49.52
CA LEU A 903 24.64 29.01 48.17
C LEU A 903 25.04 30.04 47.12
N SER A 904 25.90 29.62 46.18
CA SER A 904 26.11 30.34 44.92
C SER A 904 25.09 29.86 43.88
N ALA A 905 24.06 30.67 43.61
CA ALA A 905 22.96 30.36 42.70
C ALA A 905 23.12 31.07 41.33
N THR A 906 22.48 30.51 40.30
CA THR A 906 22.30 31.16 39.00
C THR A 906 20.82 31.23 38.65
N VAL A 907 20.35 32.39 38.18
CA VAL A 907 19.01 32.59 37.61
C VAL A 907 19.10 33.05 36.16
N GLY A 908 18.40 32.36 35.25
CA GLY A 908 18.55 32.56 33.80
C GLY A 908 18.13 33.96 33.33
N ALA A 909 17.04 34.48 33.87
CA ALA A 909 16.69 35.90 33.85
C ALA A 909 15.87 36.28 35.08
N LEU A 910 15.91 37.55 35.50
CA LEU A 910 15.09 38.06 36.60
C LEU A 910 14.18 39.21 36.16
N ASP A 911 12.89 39.10 36.51
CA ASP A 911 11.85 40.12 36.34
C ASP A 911 11.23 40.39 37.72
N LEU A 912 11.68 41.46 38.39
CA LEU A 912 11.29 41.81 39.76
C LEU A 912 10.33 43.00 39.75
N ALA A 913 9.07 42.73 40.05
CA ALA A 913 8.06 43.76 40.25
C ALA A 913 8.42 44.64 41.47
N SER A 914 7.96 45.90 41.47
CA SER A 914 8.12 46.76 42.65
C SER A 914 7.35 46.17 43.84
N GLY A 915 7.96 46.21 45.03
CA GLY A 915 7.47 45.51 46.21
C GLY A 915 7.58 43.99 46.14
N GLY A 916 8.17 43.41 45.09
CA GLY A 916 8.64 42.02 45.12
C GLY A 916 9.97 41.93 45.85
N LEU A 917 10.38 40.73 46.27
CA LEU A 917 11.57 40.51 47.09
C LEU A 917 12.52 39.46 46.51
N VAL A 918 13.79 39.78 46.39
CA VAL A 918 14.90 38.81 46.30
C VAL A 918 15.71 38.91 47.58
N ASP A 919 15.86 37.79 48.28
CA ASP A 919 16.59 37.69 49.55
C ASP A 919 17.76 36.71 49.40
N VAL A 920 18.99 37.23 49.40
CA VAL A 920 20.19 36.40 49.19
C VAL A 920 20.65 35.67 50.46
N THR A 921 20.10 35.96 51.65
CA THR A 921 20.56 35.40 52.94
C THR A 921 22.08 35.58 53.14
N THR A 922 22.85 34.54 53.44
CA THR A 922 24.34 34.55 53.39
C THR A 922 24.91 34.00 52.07
N GLY A 923 24.06 33.81 51.06
CA GLY A 923 24.45 33.31 49.74
C GLY A 923 24.63 34.43 48.70
N GLN A 924 24.70 34.01 47.44
CA GLN A 924 24.83 34.90 46.28
C GLN A 924 24.07 34.37 45.06
N VAL A 925 23.70 35.27 44.14
CA VAL A 925 22.97 34.95 42.91
C VAL A 925 23.58 35.66 41.70
N THR A 926 23.97 34.89 40.69
CA THR A 926 24.25 35.40 39.35
C THR A 926 22.94 35.50 38.56
N ILE A 927 22.57 36.71 38.18
CA ILE A 927 21.44 37.04 37.31
C ILE A 927 21.96 37.12 35.88
N THR A 928 21.67 36.12 35.04
CA THR A 928 22.25 36.03 33.70
C THR A 928 21.63 37.02 32.69
N SER A 929 20.40 37.48 32.92
CA SER A 929 19.72 38.49 32.08
C SER A 929 18.44 39.05 32.73
N GLY A 930 17.69 39.88 32.01
CA GLY A 930 16.35 40.36 32.41
C GLY A 930 16.31 41.72 33.11
N MET A 931 17.46 42.22 33.59
CA MET A 931 17.60 43.54 34.17
C MET A 931 18.67 44.36 33.42
N THR A 932 18.60 45.69 33.58
CA THR A 932 19.71 46.60 33.27
C THR A 932 20.39 47.03 34.57
N PRO A 933 21.63 47.57 34.55
CA PRO A 933 22.30 48.05 35.76
C PRO A 933 21.45 49.08 36.53
N ALA A 934 20.78 49.99 35.82
CA ALA A 934 19.89 50.98 36.44
C ALA A 934 18.67 50.35 37.14
N VAL A 935 18.11 49.26 36.59
CA VAL A 935 17.01 48.51 37.25
C VAL A 935 17.53 47.70 38.43
N LEU A 936 18.70 47.08 38.31
CA LEU A 936 19.35 46.33 39.40
C LEU A 936 19.62 47.23 40.61
N VAL A 937 20.29 48.37 40.39
CA VAL A 937 20.59 49.36 41.43
C VAL A 937 19.30 49.92 42.05
N ALA A 938 18.28 50.24 41.25
CA ALA A 938 16.99 50.70 41.79
C ALA A 938 16.34 49.65 42.72
N ARG A 939 16.51 48.36 42.45
CA ARG A 939 16.02 47.28 43.31
C ARG A 939 16.89 47.04 44.54
N LEU A 940 18.20 47.26 44.48
CA LEU A 940 19.10 47.25 45.64
C LEU A 940 18.78 48.42 46.59
N VAL A 941 18.57 49.63 46.06
CA VAL A 941 18.13 50.80 46.82
C VAL A 941 16.75 50.57 47.47
N GLU A 942 15.81 49.91 46.78
CA GLU A 942 14.52 49.48 47.34
C GLU A 942 14.66 48.50 48.53
N GLY A 943 15.74 47.70 48.56
CA GLY A 943 16.07 46.80 49.68
C GLY A 943 16.87 47.47 50.82
N ARG A 944 17.71 48.45 50.50
CA ARG A 944 18.45 49.30 51.47
C ARG A 944 17.57 50.32 52.18
N GLY A 945 16.35 50.60 51.69
CA GLY A 945 15.23 51.15 52.48
C GLY A 945 15.53 52.36 53.38
N ASN A 946 16.05 53.45 52.81
CA ASN A 946 16.49 54.68 53.52
C ASN A 946 17.76 54.55 54.39
N GLY A 947 18.67 53.63 54.05
CA GLY A 947 20.02 53.55 54.64
C GLY A 947 20.25 52.36 55.59
N GLY A 948 19.35 51.38 55.62
CA GLY A 948 19.53 50.14 56.36
C GLY A 948 18.71 49.01 55.76
N TRP A 949 19.37 47.87 55.49
CA TRP A 949 18.74 46.68 54.93
C TRP A 949 17.57 46.24 55.81
N ASN A 950 16.36 46.30 55.27
CA ASN A 950 15.13 46.08 56.04
C ASN A 950 14.44 44.73 55.74
N GLY A 951 14.87 44.03 54.70
CA GLY A 951 14.34 42.70 54.36
C GLY A 951 12.97 42.68 53.69
N THR A 952 12.33 43.82 53.37
CA THR A 952 10.90 43.87 53.01
C THR A 952 10.57 43.95 51.51
N SER A 953 11.46 44.49 50.69
CA SER A 953 11.25 44.72 49.25
C SER A 953 12.57 44.78 48.48
N GLY A 954 12.51 44.76 47.15
CA GLY A 954 13.69 44.93 46.30
C GLY A 954 14.62 43.73 46.33
N ILE A 955 15.92 43.98 46.25
CA ILE A 955 16.99 42.99 46.40
C ILE A 955 17.70 43.29 47.72
N THR A 956 17.75 42.31 48.61
CA THR A 956 18.24 42.45 50.00
C THR A 956 18.92 41.16 50.48
N SER A 957 19.53 41.22 51.65
CA SER A 957 19.83 40.06 52.48
C SER A 957 19.12 40.21 53.82
N SER A 958 18.35 39.20 54.21
CA SER A 958 17.78 39.09 55.56
C SER A 958 18.87 38.89 56.63
N SER A 959 20.00 38.26 56.27
CA SER A 959 21.18 38.13 57.13
C SER A 959 21.87 39.47 57.34
N ALA A 960 22.10 40.27 56.28
CA ALA A 960 22.68 41.61 56.41
C ALA A 960 21.79 42.56 57.22
N ALA A 961 20.47 42.45 57.07
CA ALA A 961 19.50 43.17 57.90
C ALA A 961 19.61 42.79 59.40
N ALA A 962 19.75 41.49 59.70
CA ALA A 962 19.91 41.01 61.07
C ALA A 962 21.27 41.40 61.68
N ASP A 963 22.35 41.29 60.91
CA ASP A 963 23.70 41.68 61.31
C ASP A 963 23.77 43.18 61.58
N LEU A 964 23.22 44.02 60.69
CA LEU A 964 23.16 45.47 60.87
C LEU A 964 22.36 45.85 62.13
N ALA A 965 21.24 45.17 62.39
CA ALA A 965 20.46 45.34 63.61
C ALA A 965 21.21 44.88 64.88
N ALA A 966 22.16 43.95 64.75
CA ALA A 966 23.06 43.52 65.81
C ALA A 966 24.33 44.39 65.97
N GLY A 967 24.50 45.41 65.12
CA GLY A 967 25.68 46.30 65.11
C GLY A 967 26.85 45.78 64.28
N THR A 968 26.69 44.67 63.56
CA THR A 968 27.68 44.12 62.62
C THR A 968 27.43 44.70 61.24
N MET A 969 28.32 45.56 60.75
CA MET A 969 28.11 46.22 59.45
C MET A 969 28.21 45.22 58.29
N ARG A 970 27.10 45.06 57.56
CA ARG A 970 26.94 44.16 56.40
C ARG A 970 26.06 44.81 55.34
N ALA A 971 26.18 44.29 54.12
CA ALA A 971 25.51 44.80 52.94
C ALA A 971 25.03 43.67 52.02
N VAL A 972 24.35 44.07 50.95
CA VAL A 972 24.33 43.32 49.70
C VAL A 972 25.22 44.10 48.74
N GLY A 973 26.13 43.41 48.07
CA GLY A 973 26.97 43.97 47.02
C GLY A 973 26.59 43.44 45.64
N TRP A 974 27.12 44.05 44.58
CA TRP A 974 26.87 43.60 43.20
C TRP A 974 28.06 43.80 42.27
N LEU A 975 28.12 43.03 41.18
CA LEU A 975 29.10 43.20 40.11
C LEU A 975 28.44 43.04 38.74
N ASP A 976 28.94 43.78 37.74
CA ASP A 976 28.73 43.48 36.32
C ASP A 976 29.87 42.59 35.84
N ASN A 977 29.55 41.40 35.33
CA ASN A 977 30.56 40.45 34.84
C ASN A 977 31.10 40.81 33.44
N GLY A 978 30.58 41.88 32.81
CA GLY A 978 30.97 42.36 31.48
C GLY A 978 30.39 41.56 30.31
N ASP A 979 29.66 40.48 30.59
CA ASP A 979 28.94 39.66 29.60
C ASP A 979 27.41 39.94 29.57
N GLY A 980 26.95 40.90 30.38
CA GLY A 980 25.54 41.23 30.58
C GLY A 980 24.88 40.48 31.75
N SER A 981 25.61 39.63 32.47
CA SER A 981 25.18 39.04 33.74
C SER A 981 25.67 39.85 34.94
N PHE A 982 24.90 39.80 36.03
CA PHE A 982 25.22 40.49 37.27
C PHE A 982 25.37 39.49 38.41
N LEU A 983 26.40 39.64 39.24
CA LEU A 983 26.47 38.98 40.55
C LEU A 983 25.80 39.88 41.59
N VAL A 984 25.06 39.27 42.52
CA VAL A 984 24.54 39.92 43.73
C VAL A 984 24.83 39.00 44.92
N ALA A 985 25.50 39.50 45.95
CA ALA A 985 25.95 38.68 47.08
C ALA A 985 25.65 39.34 48.43
N PHE A 986 25.47 38.53 49.47
CA PHE A 986 25.71 38.99 50.83
C PHE A 986 27.17 39.46 50.93
N ALA A 987 27.36 40.68 51.43
CA ALA A 987 28.65 41.35 51.39
C ALA A 987 28.95 42.11 52.69
N ALA A 988 30.18 42.62 52.80
CA ALA A 988 30.53 43.70 53.70
C ALA A 988 30.90 44.96 52.89
N PRO A 989 30.57 46.18 53.35
CA PRO A 989 31.18 47.39 52.81
C PRO A 989 32.71 47.27 52.84
N GLY A 990 33.35 47.53 51.71
CA GLY A 990 34.78 47.26 51.53
C GLY A 990 35.13 45.97 50.79
N ASP A 991 34.21 45.02 50.58
CA ASP A 991 34.43 43.88 49.68
C ASP A 991 33.97 44.27 48.27
N THR A 992 34.87 44.87 47.49
CA THR A 992 34.57 45.39 46.16
C THR A 992 34.46 44.30 45.10
N ASN A 993 35.10 43.15 45.32
CA ASN A 993 35.24 42.08 44.32
C ASN A 993 34.35 40.84 44.60
N LEU A 994 33.64 40.85 45.72
CA LEU A 994 32.73 39.81 46.21
C LEU A 994 33.42 38.45 46.42
N ASP A 995 34.67 38.44 46.91
CA ASP A 995 35.42 37.22 47.25
C ASP A 995 35.32 36.78 48.73
N GLU A 996 34.39 37.38 49.46
CA GLU A 996 34.10 37.21 50.89
C GLU A 996 35.19 37.76 51.82
N LYS A 997 36.13 38.57 51.33
CA LYS A 997 37.15 39.25 52.13
C LYS A 997 37.10 40.77 51.91
N VAL A 998 37.80 41.49 52.78
CA VAL A 998 38.12 42.91 52.59
C VAL A 998 39.64 42.99 52.68
N ASP A 999 40.34 43.16 51.57
CA ASP A 999 41.80 43.17 51.57
C ASP A 999 42.44 44.28 50.70
N ILE A 1000 43.74 44.17 50.44
CA ILE A 1000 44.48 45.16 49.65
C ILE A 1000 43.99 45.27 48.21
N LEU A 1001 43.39 44.22 47.63
CA LEU A 1001 42.79 44.24 46.30
C LEU A 1001 41.56 45.15 46.28
N ASP A 1002 40.75 45.16 47.35
CA ASP A 1002 39.59 46.03 47.46
C ASP A 1002 39.97 47.49 47.70
N ALA A 1003 40.92 47.73 48.59
CA ALA A 1003 41.48 49.06 48.78
C ALA A 1003 42.11 49.58 47.47
N ALA A 1004 42.71 48.70 46.66
CA ALA A 1004 43.24 49.04 45.34
C ALA A 1004 42.15 49.33 44.31
N ASN A 1005 40.99 48.65 44.34
CA ASN A 1005 39.85 48.98 43.49
C ASN A 1005 39.24 50.34 43.89
N PHE A 1006 38.99 50.53 45.20
CA PHE A 1006 38.45 51.76 45.78
C PHE A 1006 39.29 52.99 45.40
N VAL A 1007 40.59 52.97 45.73
CA VAL A 1007 41.52 54.09 45.46
C VAL A 1007 41.92 54.16 43.99
N GLY A 1008 42.14 53.02 43.34
CA GLY A 1008 42.61 52.92 41.95
C GLY A 1008 41.55 53.25 40.90
N SER A 1009 40.27 53.28 41.28
CA SER A 1009 39.17 53.78 40.42
C SER A 1009 39.38 55.23 39.96
N GLY A 1010 40.10 56.03 40.75
CA GLY A 1010 40.21 57.49 40.55
C GLY A 1010 38.90 58.25 40.76
N LYS A 1011 37.85 57.59 41.27
CA LYS A 1011 36.50 58.19 41.43
C LYS A 1011 36.26 58.82 42.81
N TYR A 1012 37.08 58.49 43.81
CA TYR A 1012 36.96 59.03 45.17
C TYR A 1012 36.93 60.57 45.18
N ASP A 1013 35.87 61.14 45.76
CA ASP A 1013 35.61 62.60 45.89
C ASP A 1013 35.68 63.36 44.54
N SER A 1014 35.44 62.67 43.43
CA SER A 1014 35.56 63.22 42.06
C SER A 1014 34.24 63.73 41.47
N GLY A 1015 33.10 63.33 42.04
CA GLY A 1015 31.77 63.53 41.46
C GLY A 1015 31.48 62.68 40.21
N MET A 1016 32.34 61.71 39.86
CA MET A 1016 32.09 60.78 38.75
C MET A 1016 31.21 59.59 39.17
N PRO A 1017 30.33 59.09 38.29
CA PRO A 1017 29.49 57.93 38.59
C PRO A 1017 30.30 56.68 38.96
N ALA A 1018 29.98 56.12 40.12
CA ALA A 1018 30.59 54.92 40.67
C ALA A 1018 29.62 53.73 40.70
N ASP A 1019 30.17 52.59 41.05
CA ASP A 1019 29.50 51.31 41.27
C ASP A 1019 30.20 50.61 42.45
N TRP A 1020 29.66 49.47 42.86
CA TRP A 1020 30.17 48.71 44.00
C TRP A 1020 31.64 48.30 43.83
N LEU A 1021 32.07 47.96 42.62
CA LEU A 1021 33.48 47.64 42.31
C LEU A 1021 34.39 48.85 42.49
N ALA A 1022 33.93 50.06 42.14
CA ALA A 1022 34.66 51.30 42.41
C ALA A 1022 34.56 51.77 43.88
N GLY A 1023 33.68 51.17 44.68
CA GLY A 1023 33.55 51.44 46.11
C GLY A 1023 32.24 52.11 46.58
N ASP A 1024 31.22 52.24 45.73
CA ASP A 1024 29.91 52.80 46.12
C ASP A 1024 29.16 51.79 47.01
N PHE A 1025 29.36 51.89 48.32
CA PHE A 1025 28.72 51.02 49.31
C PHE A 1025 27.39 51.61 49.80
N THR A 1026 27.24 52.94 49.68
CA THR A 1026 26.03 53.67 50.07
C THR A 1026 24.90 53.63 49.03
N TYR A 1027 25.20 53.24 47.80
CA TYR A 1027 24.30 53.23 46.64
C TYR A 1027 23.75 54.61 46.25
N ASP A 1028 24.54 55.67 46.45
CA ASP A 1028 24.17 57.03 46.03
C ASP A 1028 24.70 57.39 44.62
N GLY A 1029 25.54 56.52 44.03
CA GLY A 1029 26.12 56.66 42.71
C GLY A 1029 27.47 57.37 42.69
N LEU A 1030 28.03 57.73 43.84
CA LEU A 1030 29.35 58.34 43.99
C LEU A 1030 30.25 57.45 44.88
N VAL A 1031 31.50 57.86 45.06
CA VAL A 1031 32.43 57.30 46.05
C VAL A 1031 33.03 58.48 46.79
N ASP A 1032 32.75 58.59 48.09
CA ASP A 1032 33.28 59.68 48.91
C ASP A 1032 33.75 59.21 50.31
N ILE A 1033 33.90 60.16 51.24
CA ILE A 1033 34.36 59.88 52.61
C ILE A 1033 33.36 59.02 53.40
N LEU A 1034 32.08 58.98 53.04
CA LEU A 1034 31.06 58.15 53.64
C LEU A 1034 31.26 56.67 53.28
N ASP A 1035 31.54 56.35 52.02
CA ASP A 1035 31.85 54.96 51.62
C ASP A 1035 33.17 54.47 52.23
N ALA A 1036 34.19 55.34 52.28
CA ALA A 1036 35.44 55.05 52.98
C ALA A 1036 35.19 54.82 54.49
N ALA A 1037 34.26 55.56 55.09
CA ALA A 1037 33.86 55.35 56.48
C ALA A 1037 33.07 54.05 56.66
N GLU A 1038 32.18 53.67 55.73
CA GLU A 1038 31.48 52.37 55.76
C GLU A 1038 32.49 51.21 55.68
N MET A 1039 33.45 51.26 54.74
CA MET A 1039 34.53 50.27 54.61
C MET A 1039 35.33 50.11 55.90
N LEU A 1040 35.82 51.22 56.47
CA LEU A 1040 36.64 51.20 57.68
C LEU A 1040 35.84 50.78 58.93
N ALA A 1041 34.56 51.12 59.01
CA ALA A 1041 33.69 50.78 60.12
C ALA A 1041 33.38 49.28 60.23
N THR A 1042 33.58 48.49 59.17
CA THR A 1042 33.46 47.03 59.24
C THR A 1042 34.52 46.37 60.11
N GLY A 1043 35.71 46.96 60.21
CA GLY A 1043 36.87 46.38 60.88
C GLY A 1043 37.42 45.10 60.22
N LEU A 1044 37.04 44.80 58.95
CA LEU A 1044 37.36 43.52 58.29
C LEU A 1044 38.66 43.50 57.47
N TYR A 1045 39.32 44.64 57.29
CA TYR A 1045 40.52 44.75 56.44
C TYR A 1045 41.62 43.75 56.86
N ASP A 1046 42.00 42.87 55.93
CA ASP A 1046 42.99 41.80 56.07
C ASP A 1046 42.70 40.81 57.24
N THR A 1047 41.42 40.65 57.61
CA THR A 1047 40.98 39.72 58.68
C THR A 1047 40.63 38.30 58.20
N GLY A 1048 40.57 38.09 56.88
CA GLY A 1048 40.14 36.84 56.25
C GLY A 1048 38.63 36.80 55.92
N PRO A 1049 38.09 35.63 55.54
CA PRO A 1049 36.71 35.54 55.08
C PRO A 1049 35.68 35.88 56.15
N TYR A 1050 34.77 36.83 55.87
CA TYR A 1050 33.77 37.31 56.83
C TYR A 1050 32.42 36.56 56.75
N ASN A 1051 32.27 35.65 55.78
CA ASN A 1051 31.09 34.81 55.56
C ASN A 1051 31.38 33.29 55.49
N PRO A 1052 32.20 32.71 56.40
CA PRO A 1052 32.57 31.30 56.28
C PRO A 1052 31.36 30.38 56.48
N PRO A 1053 31.16 29.35 55.64
CA PRO A 1053 30.14 28.33 55.88
C PRO A 1053 30.41 27.64 57.21
N SER A 1054 29.36 27.40 57.99
CA SER A 1054 29.49 26.91 59.36
C SER A 1054 30.24 25.57 59.40
N SER A 1055 31.41 25.57 60.04
CA SER A 1055 32.24 24.37 60.23
C SER A 1055 31.64 23.46 61.30
N GLY A 1056 30.54 22.77 60.96
CA GLY A 1056 29.71 22.03 61.91
C GLY A 1056 29.19 20.70 61.38
N ILE A 1057 29.93 19.62 61.64
CA ILE A 1057 29.38 18.26 61.57
C ILE A 1057 28.46 18.07 62.79
N GLY A 1058 27.18 18.43 62.68
CA GLY A 1058 26.23 18.20 63.78
C GLY A 1058 24.85 18.82 63.57
N GLY A 1059 23.83 17.98 63.43
CA GLY A 1059 22.44 18.39 63.65
C GLY A 1059 21.69 18.95 62.44
N VAL A 1060 21.63 18.20 61.33
CA VAL A 1060 20.42 18.27 60.50
C VAL A 1060 19.25 17.85 61.40
N ALA A 1061 18.31 18.76 61.66
CA ALA A 1061 17.07 18.42 62.35
C ALA A 1061 16.41 17.27 61.57
N ALA A 1062 16.17 16.15 62.27
CA ALA A 1062 15.87 14.88 61.61
C ALA A 1062 14.73 15.02 60.60
N VAL A 1063 15.05 14.80 59.32
CA VAL A 1063 14.05 14.54 58.29
C VAL A 1063 13.24 13.33 58.79
N PRO A 1064 11.92 13.44 58.98
CA PRO A 1064 11.12 12.29 59.36
C PRO A 1064 11.22 11.25 58.24
N GLU A 1065 11.88 10.12 58.50
CA GLU A 1065 11.96 9.02 57.55
C GLU A 1065 10.53 8.54 57.20
N PRO A 1066 10.23 8.25 55.93
CA PRO A 1066 8.99 7.58 55.59
C PRO A 1066 8.99 6.21 56.26
N ALA A 1067 8.01 5.98 57.16
CA ALA A 1067 7.96 4.80 58.01
C ALA A 1067 8.13 3.49 57.22
N VAL A 1068 9.29 2.85 57.37
CA VAL A 1068 9.59 1.55 56.77
C VAL A 1068 8.79 0.49 57.52
N TRP A 1069 7.82 -0.12 56.84
CA TRP A 1069 7.04 -1.22 57.40
C TRP A 1069 7.91 -2.48 57.59
N PRO A 1070 7.68 -3.27 58.66
CA PRO A 1070 8.55 -4.38 59.00
C PRO A 1070 8.44 -5.53 58.00
N VAL A 1071 9.59 -5.98 57.49
CA VAL A 1071 9.69 -7.25 56.76
C VAL A 1071 9.49 -8.39 57.75
N ALA A 1072 8.32 -9.04 57.70
CA ALA A 1072 8.06 -10.25 58.46
C ALA A 1072 8.97 -11.39 57.97
N ALA A 1073 9.82 -11.90 58.85
CA ALA A 1073 10.67 -13.05 58.56
C ALA A 1073 9.83 -14.34 58.50
N ALA A 1074 9.84 -15.02 57.35
CA ALA A 1074 9.37 -16.39 57.22
C ALA A 1074 10.56 -17.30 56.87
N ALA A 1075 11.04 -18.07 57.84
CA ALA A 1075 12.08 -19.06 57.63
C ALA A 1075 11.54 -20.28 56.89
N ILE A 1076 12.37 -20.91 56.03
CA ILE A 1076 12.39 -22.36 55.77
C ILE A 1076 13.73 -22.73 55.11
N GLY A 1077 14.38 -23.77 55.64
CA GLY A 1077 15.12 -24.75 54.84
C GLY A 1077 16.51 -24.40 54.29
N ALA A 1078 17.53 -24.37 55.14
CA ALA A 1078 18.90 -24.60 54.67
C ALA A 1078 19.12 -26.11 54.42
N GLY A 1079 19.31 -26.51 53.16
CA GLY A 1079 19.64 -27.88 52.74
C GLY A 1079 20.92 -27.90 51.91
N ILE A 1080 22.02 -28.37 52.48
CA ILE A 1080 23.35 -28.39 51.84
C ILE A 1080 23.44 -29.58 50.87
N VAL A 1081 23.56 -29.32 49.55
CA VAL A 1081 24.20 -30.27 48.61
C VAL A 1081 25.12 -29.57 47.60
N VAL A 1082 26.36 -30.04 47.62
CA VAL A 1082 27.50 -29.77 46.76
C VAL A 1082 27.20 -29.89 45.25
N SER A 1083 27.61 -28.91 44.42
CA SER A 1083 28.68 -29.15 43.41
C SER A 1083 29.08 -27.96 42.51
N ARG A 1084 30.40 -27.74 42.46
CA ARG A 1084 31.24 -27.33 41.31
C ARG A 1084 30.96 -25.98 40.60
N ARG A 1085 31.70 -24.96 41.05
CA ARG A 1085 32.29 -23.90 40.21
C ARG A 1085 32.91 -24.47 38.92
N ARG A 1086 32.80 -23.72 37.81
CA ARG A 1086 33.92 -23.41 36.88
C ARG A 1086 33.56 -22.22 35.95
N ARG A 1087 34.08 -21.03 36.27
CA ARG A 1087 34.37 -19.95 35.30
C ARG A 1087 35.89 -19.78 35.25
N ARG A 1088 36.46 -19.79 34.03
CA ARG A 1088 37.67 -19.06 33.58
C ARG A 1088 38.14 -19.61 32.22
N PRO A 1089 38.27 -18.77 31.19
CA PRO A 1089 39.28 -18.90 30.17
C PRO A 1089 40.46 -17.95 30.49
N ALA A 1090 41.69 -18.46 30.43
CA ALA A 1090 42.93 -17.67 30.41
C ALA A 1090 44.11 -18.58 30.01
N LEU A 1091 45.18 -17.97 29.47
CA LEU A 1091 46.48 -18.47 28.96
C LEU A 1091 46.62 -18.34 27.42
N ARG A 1092 47.73 -17.81 26.86
CA ARG A 1092 48.93 -17.16 27.48
C ARG A 1092 49.78 -16.38 26.46
N THR A 1093 50.87 -15.78 26.97
CA THR A 1093 52.02 -15.04 26.33
C THR A 1093 51.71 -13.61 25.88
N SER A 1094 52.59 -12.59 25.98
CA SER A 1094 53.96 -12.39 26.58
C SER A 1094 54.31 -10.88 26.48
N LEU A 1095 55.27 -10.25 27.19
CA LEU A 1095 56.30 -10.70 28.17
C LEU A 1095 56.54 -9.55 29.21
N SER A 1096 57.76 -9.38 29.74
CA SER A 1096 58.28 -8.27 30.56
C SER A 1096 59.72 -7.90 30.08
N PRO A 1097 60.42 -6.86 30.58
CA PRO A 1097 60.72 -6.61 32.00
C PRO A 1097 59.80 -5.62 32.72
#